data_AF-A0A811XT69-F1
#
_entry.id   AF-A0A811XT69-F1
#
_cell.length_a   1.000
_cell.length_b   1.000
_cell.length_c   1.000
_cell.angle_alpha   90.00
_cell.angle_beta   90.00
_cell.angle_gamma   90.00
#
_symmetry.space_group_name_H-M   'P 1'
#
loop_
_entity.id
_entity.type
_entity.pdbx_description
1 polymer ?
#
loop_
_entity_poly.entity_id
_entity_poly.type
_entity_poly.pdbx_seq_one_letter_code
_entity_poly.pdbx_strand_id
1 'polypeptide(L)'
;MQLEWTQEGKMWLGALLILLLCPSLEGQENSFTINHIHMEILPGEEVQNGENMTLQCIVDISTTSHIKPQHWVLFYKDDVLFHNVSSVENTESYFIPRARVYDAGTYKCTVILNNKEKTTSEYQVWVKGVSDPIVTLDKKEAIEGGVVKVNCSVPEEKPPIYFTIEKLRLDTKGFKQKREKTSRNQNFMMLEFTVEEQDHVIFFQCQARIISGTHMETSRAIKSELVTVTESFSNPKFHVSPEGVITEGDQLYIRCTIQVTHLVQAFPEIIIQKDKAIVAHKRHGNEATYSVMAMAEHNGNYTCKVEASRISKVSSIVVNITELFSKPKLGSSTTRLDQGESLNLWCSIPEAPPANFTIQKENTIVSQSQNFTKIASATDSGTYTCNASMGKVVKRSSAVQITVCEMLSKPRIFYDSSSEVIKGQTIAVSCQSINGTTPISYHLLKTSNILESRDMSSNEPAVFKDNPTKDTEYQCIVDNCHSHSEMVSEVLRVKVIAPVDEVKLSILMNAEVEFGKDIGLLCSVNEATGPITYRFYKEAGSLFYQTTSNETHAVWYKSKASKEHEGQYYCTASNRANRLKSSPQSNVLTVRVFLAAWIKGLIAVVVIGVIIGVLILGARCYILKKAKAKQTPVEMSRPAVPLLNSTNEKMLSDPNTEVNRHYGYNEDVGNHAMKPINENKEPLTLDVEYTEVEVTSPEPYQGLETKGTETVYSEIRKANPADMELGRLPAVSFFVKLFYPILGK
;
A
#
# COMPACT_ATOMS: atom_id res chain seq x y z
N MET A 1 -21.91 1.05 -103.55
CA MET A 1 -23.32 1.00 -104.01
C MET A 1 -24.18 1.25 -102.77
N GLN A 2 -24.77 2.43 -102.52
CA GLN A 2 -25.18 3.50 -103.46
C GLN A 2 -26.16 2.93 -104.52
N LEU A 3 -27.35 3.50 -104.74
CA LEU A 3 -27.62 4.93 -104.94
C LEU A 3 -29.02 5.35 -104.42
N GLU A 4 -29.19 6.64 -104.08
CA GLU A 4 -30.49 7.33 -104.16
C GLU A 4 -30.78 7.76 -105.63
N TRP A 5 -31.98 8.26 -105.95
CA TRP A 5 -32.21 9.63 -106.52
C TRP A 5 -33.67 9.89 -106.99
N THR A 6 -34.30 10.94 -106.43
CA THR A 6 -35.00 12.11 -107.08
C THR A 6 -36.19 11.91 -108.07
N GLN A 7 -37.11 12.86 -108.32
CA GLN A 7 -37.31 14.25 -107.83
C GLN A 7 -38.80 14.72 -107.91
N GLU A 8 -39.02 15.97 -107.46
CA GLU A 8 -40.17 16.91 -107.50
C GLU A 8 -41.10 16.88 -108.76
N GLY A 9 -42.32 17.47 -108.82
CA GLY A 9 -43.09 18.42 -107.97
C GLY A 9 -44.34 18.92 -108.75
N LYS A 10 -45.01 20.07 -108.51
CA LYS A 10 -45.04 21.05 -107.39
C LYS A 10 -46.15 22.12 -107.61
N MET A 11 -47.19 22.20 -106.74
CA MET A 11 -47.98 23.41 -106.35
C MET A 11 -48.81 24.24 -107.38
N TRP A 12 -49.88 25.00 -107.05
CA TRP A 12 -50.92 24.97 -105.97
C TRP A 12 -52.05 26.03 -106.24
N LEU A 13 -52.92 26.27 -105.24
CA LEU A 13 -53.83 27.43 -105.07
C LEU A 13 -55.14 27.52 -105.90
N GLY A 14 -56.21 26.93 -105.33
CA GLY A 14 -57.62 27.24 -105.64
C GLY A 14 -58.47 27.42 -104.38
N ALA A 15 -57.86 27.87 -103.27
CA ALA A 15 -58.39 27.67 -101.92
C ALA A 15 -58.80 28.98 -101.20
N LEU A 16 -60.03 29.46 -101.44
CA LEU A 16 -60.66 30.48 -100.56
C LEU A 16 -62.20 30.63 -100.68
N LEU A 17 -62.94 29.71 -101.30
CA LEU A 17 -64.39 29.87 -101.55
C LEU A 17 -65.32 28.74 -101.08
N ILE A 18 -64.80 27.71 -100.40
CA ILE A 18 -65.61 26.57 -99.90
C ILE A 18 -65.61 26.58 -98.36
N LEU A 19 -66.38 27.51 -97.78
CA LEU A 19 -66.46 27.69 -96.32
C LEU A 19 -67.88 28.00 -95.79
N LEU A 20 -68.93 27.84 -96.62
CA LEU A 20 -70.32 28.18 -96.26
C LEU A 20 -71.39 27.15 -96.64
N LEU A 21 -71.02 25.99 -97.21
CA LEU A 21 -71.96 24.90 -97.53
C LEU A 21 -71.36 23.51 -97.24
N CYS A 22 -71.22 23.19 -95.96
CA CYS A 22 -71.24 21.81 -95.46
C CYS A 22 -72.19 21.74 -94.27
N PRO A 23 -73.37 21.09 -94.37
CA PRO A 23 -74.13 20.72 -93.19
C PRO A 23 -73.36 19.69 -92.36
N SER A 24 -73.77 19.50 -91.11
CA SER A 24 -73.17 18.53 -90.19
C SER A 24 -73.19 17.10 -90.75
N LEU A 25 -72.03 16.59 -91.17
CA LEU A 25 -71.75 15.17 -90.94
C LEU A 25 -71.48 15.02 -89.45
N GLU A 26 -72.56 14.71 -88.72
CA GLU A 26 -72.49 14.20 -87.36
C GLU A 26 -71.73 12.87 -87.43
N GLY A 27 -70.47 12.88 -87.00
CA GLY A 27 -69.59 11.72 -87.11
C GLY A 27 -70.15 10.58 -86.27
N GLN A 28 -70.57 9.50 -86.91
CA GLN A 28 -71.19 8.36 -86.25
C GLN A 28 -70.22 7.73 -85.24
N GLU A 29 -70.35 8.10 -83.96
CA GLU A 29 -69.49 7.61 -82.89
C GLU A 29 -69.64 6.10 -82.76
N ASN A 30 -68.59 5.36 -83.13
CA ASN A 30 -68.54 3.93 -82.90
C ASN A 30 -68.45 3.68 -81.40
N SER A 31 -69.55 3.23 -80.79
CA SER A 31 -69.62 2.95 -79.36
C SER A 31 -69.00 1.58 -79.07
N PHE A 32 -68.23 1.51 -77.98
CA PHE A 32 -67.52 0.31 -77.54
C PHE A 32 -67.59 0.16 -76.02
N THR A 33 -67.53 -1.08 -75.53
CA THR A 33 -67.55 -1.41 -74.11
C THR A 33 -66.71 -2.64 -73.81
N ILE A 34 -66.03 -2.65 -72.66
CA ILE A 34 -65.24 -3.77 -72.16
C ILE A 34 -66.17 -4.59 -71.25
N ASN A 35 -66.80 -5.62 -71.81
CA ASN A 35 -67.81 -6.45 -71.14
C ASN A 35 -67.20 -7.19 -69.94
N HIS A 36 -66.17 -7.98 -70.20
CA HIS A 36 -65.49 -8.81 -69.22
C HIS A 36 -64.00 -8.91 -69.56
N ILE A 37 -63.17 -9.07 -68.53
CA ILE A 37 -61.76 -9.41 -68.67
C ILE A 37 -61.40 -10.43 -67.61
N HIS A 38 -60.50 -11.33 -67.95
CA HIS A 38 -59.94 -12.31 -67.02
C HIS A 38 -58.53 -12.67 -67.43
N MET A 39 -57.77 -13.19 -66.47
CA MET A 39 -56.45 -13.75 -66.71
C MET A 39 -56.56 -15.28 -66.64
N GLU A 40 -55.87 -15.96 -67.54
CA GLU A 40 -55.67 -17.41 -67.52
C GLU A 40 -54.18 -17.69 -67.48
N ILE A 41 -53.75 -18.59 -66.60
CA ILE A 41 -52.34 -18.91 -66.37
C ILE A 41 -52.16 -20.37 -66.75
N LEU A 42 -51.39 -20.62 -67.81
CA LEU A 42 -51.17 -21.95 -68.36
C LEU A 42 -49.77 -22.45 -67.98
N PRO A 43 -49.60 -23.68 -67.46
CA PRO A 43 -50.63 -24.72 -67.26
C PRO A 43 -51.50 -24.55 -66.00
N GLY A 44 -51.14 -23.66 -65.08
CA GLY A 44 -51.90 -23.35 -63.87
C GLY A 44 -51.17 -22.35 -62.98
N GLU A 45 -51.82 -21.91 -61.89
CA GLU A 45 -51.25 -20.95 -60.92
C GLU A 45 -50.03 -21.50 -60.14
N GLU A 46 -49.82 -22.82 -60.12
CA GLU A 46 -48.66 -23.48 -59.50
C GLU A 46 -47.85 -24.23 -60.57
N VAL A 47 -46.57 -23.86 -60.72
CA VAL A 47 -45.65 -24.38 -61.76
C VAL A 47 -44.35 -24.89 -61.11
N GLN A 48 -43.68 -25.88 -61.67
CA GLN A 48 -42.38 -26.35 -61.15
C GLN A 48 -41.22 -25.48 -61.66
N ASN A 49 -40.15 -25.37 -60.86
CA ASN A 49 -38.96 -24.59 -61.22
C ASN A 49 -38.33 -25.10 -62.54
N GLY A 50 -38.20 -24.20 -63.51
CA GLY A 50 -37.66 -24.50 -64.83
C GLY A 50 -38.70 -24.95 -65.86
N GLU A 51 -39.98 -25.09 -65.51
CA GLU A 51 -41.08 -25.23 -66.48
C GLU A 51 -41.38 -23.88 -67.15
N ASN A 52 -42.08 -23.89 -68.29
CA ASN A 52 -42.53 -22.68 -68.95
C ASN A 52 -43.97 -22.37 -68.54
N MET A 53 -44.28 -21.10 -68.26
CA MET A 53 -45.66 -20.64 -68.05
C MET A 53 -46.06 -19.57 -69.08
N THR A 54 -47.34 -19.50 -69.39
CA THR A 54 -47.93 -18.45 -70.23
C THR A 54 -49.02 -17.72 -69.47
N LEU A 55 -48.90 -16.41 -69.42
CA LEU A 55 -49.88 -15.50 -68.83
C LEU A 55 -50.78 -14.97 -69.95
N GLN A 56 -52.04 -15.40 -70.00
CA GLN A 56 -53.00 -14.96 -71.00
C GLN A 56 -53.97 -13.93 -70.39
N CYS A 57 -54.15 -12.79 -71.05
CA CYS A 57 -55.17 -11.81 -70.70
C CYS A 57 -56.25 -11.83 -71.77
N ILE A 58 -57.46 -12.25 -71.39
CA ILE A 58 -58.58 -12.50 -72.30
C ILE A 58 -59.64 -11.41 -72.11
N VAL A 59 -59.91 -10.67 -73.18
CA VAL A 59 -60.81 -9.50 -73.23
C VAL A 59 -62.04 -9.76 -74.09
N ASP A 60 -63.22 -9.47 -73.54
CA ASP A 60 -64.46 -9.36 -74.31
C ASP A 60 -64.80 -7.87 -74.52
N ILE A 61 -64.76 -7.44 -75.78
CA ILE A 61 -65.06 -6.08 -76.22
C ILE A 61 -66.20 -6.11 -77.23
N SER A 62 -67.31 -5.48 -76.89
CA SER A 62 -68.40 -5.20 -77.85
C SER A 62 -68.20 -3.83 -78.49
N THR A 63 -68.49 -3.74 -79.79
CA THR A 63 -68.32 -2.55 -80.63
C THR A 63 -69.49 -2.43 -81.61
N THR A 64 -69.93 -1.20 -81.93
CA THR A 64 -70.91 -0.95 -83.00
C THR A 64 -70.27 -0.91 -84.40
N SER A 65 -68.95 -1.03 -84.50
CA SER A 65 -68.20 -1.08 -85.76
C SER A 65 -67.98 -2.51 -86.23
N HIS A 66 -67.93 -2.73 -87.55
CA HIS A 66 -67.45 -3.98 -88.14
C HIS A 66 -65.92 -4.19 -87.99
N ILE A 67 -65.18 -3.18 -87.50
CA ILE A 67 -63.74 -3.24 -87.25
C ILE A 67 -63.51 -3.43 -85.75
N LYS A 68 -62.68 -4.41 -85.36
CA LYS A 68 -62.27 -4.60 -83.96
C LYS A 68 -61.47 -3.38 -83.46
N PRO A 69 -61.78 -2.86 -82.26
CA PRO A 69 -61.06 -1.71 -81.72
C PRO A 69 -59.65 -2.11 -81.24
N GLN A 70 -58.65 -1.35 -81.69
CA GLN A 70 -57.29 -1.45 -81.16
C GLN A 70 -57.27 -0.92 -79.71
N HIS A 71 -56.69 -1.70 -78.80
CA HIS A 71 -56.61 -1.43 -77.37
C HIS A 71 -55.20 -1.69 -76.85
N TRP A 72 -54.95 -1.33 -75.59
CA TRP A 72 -53.71 -1.62 -74.89
C TRP A 72 -53.94 -2.67 -73.81
N VAL A 73 -53.00 -3.61 -73.69
CA VAL A 73 -52.98 -4.64 -72.66
C VAL A 73 -51.70 -4.45 -71.83
N LEU A 74 -51.85 -4.33 -70.52
CA LEU A 74 -50.79 -4.01 -69.57
C LEU A 74 -50.72 -5.10 -68.51
N PHE A 75 -49.57 -5.79 -68.41
CA PHE A 75 -49.35 -6.86 -67.44
C PHE A 75 -48.53 -6.34 -66.25
N TYR A 76 -49.11 -6.49 -65.06
CA TYR A 76 -48.52 -6.10 -63.79
C TYR A 76 -48.13 -7.34 -62.99
N LYS A 77 -47.01 -7.23 -62.27
CA LYS A 77 -46.55 -8.17 -61.25
C LYS A 77 -46.24 -7.36 -59.99
N ASP A 78 -46.86 -7.72 -58.86
CA ASP A 78 -46.65 -7.08 -57.55
C ASP A 78 -46.75 -5.54 -57.67
N ASP A 79 -47.83 -5.07 -58.31
CA ASP A 79 -48.10 -3.68 -58.73
C ASP A 79 -47.11 -3.03 -59.72
N VAL A 80 -46.04 -3.71 -60.13
CA VAL A 80 -45.08 -3.22 -61.12
C VAL A 80 -45.48 -3.65 -62.53
N LEU A 81 -45.69 -2.67 -63.42
CA LEU A 81 -45.84 -2.90 -64.86
C LEU A 81 -44.55 -3.50 -65.43
N PHE A 82 -44.59 -4.74 -65.93
CA PHE A 82 -43.41 -5.41 -66.51
C PHE A 82 -43.52 -5.63 -68.03
N HIS A 83 -44.74 -5.62 -68.58
CA HIS A 83 -44.97 -5.74 -70.02
C HIS A 83 -46.22 -4.97 -70.44
N ASN A 84 -46.17 -4.36 -71.63
CA ASN A 84 -47.36 -3.84 -72.30
C ASN A 84 -47.30 -4.12 -73.81
N VAL A 85 -48.47 -4.17 -74.43
CA VAL A 85 -48.67 -4.44 -75.86
C VAL A 85 -49.92 -3.70 -76.32
N SER A 86 -50.00 -3.35 -77.61
CA SER A 86 -51.24 -2.89 -78.23
C SER A 86 -51.73 -3.93 -79.22
N SER A 87 -53.01 -4.29 -79.13
CA SER A 87 -53.59 -5.41 -79.87
C SER A 87 -54.98 -5.10 -80.44
N VAL A 88 -55.39 -5.97 -81.36
CA VAL A 88 -56.74 -6.10 -81.93
C VAL A 88 -57.33 -7.50 -81.71
N GLU A 89 -56.59 -8.40 -81.05
CA GLU A 89 -57.04 -9.75 -80.71
C GLU A 89 -57.82 -9.79 -79.39
N ASN A 90 -58.47 -10.92 -79.10
CA ASN A 90 -59.23 -11.09 -77.85
C ASN A 90 -58.40 -11.70 -76.72
N THR A 91 -57.19 -12.18 -77.01
CA THR A 91 -56.33 -12.90 -76.05
C THR A 91 -54.88 -12.52 -76.28
N GLU A 92 -54.29 -11.76 -75.36
CA GLU A 92 -52.86 -11.44 -75.38
C GLU A 92 -52.07 -12.38 -74.45
N SER A 93 -50.87 -12.79 -74.87
CA SER A 93 -50.11 -13.85 -74.19
C SER A 93 -48.66 -13.44 -73.91
N TYR A 94 -48.28 -13.38 -72.63
CA TYR A 94 -46.89 -13.20 -72.20
C TYR A 94 -46.26 -14.54 -71.77
N PHE A 95 -45.12 -14.89 -72.35
CA PHE A 95 -44.44 -16.17 -72.12
C PHE A 95 -43.25 -16.01 -71.17
N ILE A 96 -43.23 -16.78 -70.08
CA ILE A 96 -42.10 -16.86 -69.13
C ILE A 96 -41.37 -18.20 -69.37
N PRO A 97 -40.23 -18.19 -70.07
CA PRO A 97 -39.42 -19.40 -70.27
C PRO A 97 -38.66 -19.77 -68.99
N ARG A 98 -38.75 -21.03 -68.59
CA ARG A 98 -38.06 -21.61 -67.42
C ARG A 98 -38.22 -20.78 -66.14
N ALA A 99 -39.47 -20.69 -65.66
CA ALA A 99 -39.89 -19.93 -64.48
C ALA A 99 -39.13 -20.31 -63.19
N ARG A 100 -38.86 -19.31 -62.34
CA ARG A 100 -38.07 -19.42 -61.10
C ARG A 100 -38.79 -18.87 -59.89
N VAL A 101 -38.19 -19.01 -58.70
CA VAL A 101 -38.80 -18.51 -57.45
C VAL A 101 -38.95 -16.97 -57.47
N TYR A 102 -38.14 -16.25 -58.25
CA TYR A 102 -38.32 -14.81 -58.48
C TYR A 102 -39.45 -14.47 -59.47
N ASP A 103 -39.98 -15.45 -60.22
CA ASP A 103 -41.14 -15.28 -61.11
C ASP A 103 -42.47 -15.51 -60.38
N ALA A 104 -42.49 -16.24 -59.26
CA ALA A 104 -43.64 -16.28 -58.34
C ALA A 104 -44.02 -14.87 -57.81
N GLY A 105 -45.31 -14.58 -57.68
CA GLY A 105 -45.83 -13.27 -57.26
C GLY A 105 -47.27 -13.00 -57.71
N THR A 106 -47.72 -11.77 -57.48
CA THR A 106 -49.12 -11.34 -57.69
C THR A 106 -49.31 -10.75 -59.08
N TYR A 107 -50.04 -11.42 -59.97
CA TYR A 107 -50.24 -10.98 -61.35
C TYR A 107 -51.62 -10.39 -61.58
N LYS A 108 -51.70 -9.33 -62.40
CA LYS A 108 -52.97 -8.78 -62.91
C LYS A 108 -52.79 -8.12 -64.27
N CYS A 109 -53.87 -8.05 -65.04
CA CYS A 109 -53.91 -7.41 -66.34
C CYS A 109 -54.84 -6.20 -66.33
N THR A 110 -54.42 -5.09 -66.94
CA THR A 110 -55.27 -3.92 -67.22
C THR A 110 -55.44 -3.76 -68.73
N VAL A 111 -56.66 -3.58 -69.19
CA VAL A 111 -56.97 -3.27 -70.59
C VAL A 111 -57.47 -1.83 -70.70
N ILE A 112 -56.88 -1.04 -71.59
CA ILE A 112 -57.22 0.37 -71.82
C ILE A 112 -57.67 0.57 -73.28
N LEU A 113 -58.86 1.11 -73.47
CA LEU A 113 -59.45 1.44 -74.77
C LEU A 113 -60.14 2.81 -74.69
N ASN A 114 -59.57 3.82 -75.37
CA ASN A 114 -60.15 5.17 -75.51
C ASN A 114 -60.68 5.75 -74.18
N ASN A 115 -59.79 5.90 -73.20
CA ASN A 115 -60.06 6.38 -71.82
C ASN A 115 -61.06 5.54 -71.00
N LYS A 116 -61.48 4.37 -71.47
CA LYS A 116 -62.11 3.33 -70.64
C LYS A 116 -61.03 2.32 -70.25
N GLU A 117 -60.84 2.08 -68.96
CA GLU A 117 -59.95 1.04 -68.45
C GLU A 117 -60.73 -0.01 -67.65
N LYS A 118 -60.16 -1.21 -67.57
CA LYS A 118 -60.65 -2.29 -66.71
C LYS A 118 -59.46 -3.14 -66.27
N THR A 119 -59.42 -3.52 -64.99
CA THR A 119 -58.35 -4.36 -64.41
C THR A 119 -58.94 -5.69 -63.93
N THR A 120 -58.21 -6.79 -64.11
CA THR A 120 -58.61 -8.10 -63.61
C THR A 120 -58.56 -8.14 -62.07
N SER A 121 -59.09 -9.22 -61.49
CA SER A 121 -58.64 -9.66 -60.16
C SER A 121 -57.14 -9.94 -60.14
N GLU A 122 -56.59 -10.05 -58.94
CA GLU A 122 -55.22 -10.50 -58.70
C GLU A 122 -55.16 -12.03 -58.68
N TYR A 123 -54.16 -12.58 -59.37
CA TYR A 123 -53.89 -14.01 -59.49
C TYR A 123 -52.52 -14.32 -58.90
N GLN A 124 -52.45 -15.26 -57.96
CA GLN A 124 -51.24 -15.53 -57.21
C GLN A 124 -50.45 -16.70 -57.82
N VAL A 125 -49.33 -16.40 -58.47
CA VAL A 125 -48.50 -17.42 -59.14
C VAL A 125 -47.44 -17.96 -58.19
N TRP A 126 -47.34 -19.28 -58.12
CA TRP A 126 -46.36 -20.02 -57.33
C TRP A 126 -45.39 -20.79 -58.23
N VAL A 127 -44.10 -20.72 -57.90
CA VAL A 127 -43.07 -21.56 -58.55
C VAL A 127 -42.43 -22.45 -57.50
N LYS A 128 -42.55 -23.77 -57.68
CA LYS A 128 -42.16 -24.79 -56.71
C LYS A 128 -40.73 -25.27 -56.88
N GLY A 129 -40.01 -25.36 -55.77
CA GLY A 129 -38.61 -25.78 -55.72
C GLY A 129 -37.62 -24.69 -56.16
N VAL A 130 -36.35 -24.95 -55.89
CA VAL A 130 -35.21 -24.09 -56.28
C VAL A 130 -34.28 -24.91 -57.16
N SER A 131 -33.70 -24.27 -58.18
CA SER A 131 -32.70 -24.88 -59.06
C SER A 131 -31.58 -25.59 -58.28
N ASP A 132 -31.11 -26.74 -58.78
CA ASP A 132 -30.08 -27.54 -58.10
C ASP A 132 -28.73 -26.79 -57.99
N PRO A 133 -28.07 -26.78 -56.81
CA PRO A 133 -26.79 -26.11 -56.63
C PRO A 133 -25.62 -26.85 -57.27
N ILE A 134 -24.76 -26.10 -57.96
CA ILE A 134 -23.45 -26.53 -58.44
C ILE A 134 -22.45 -26.39 -57.28
N VAL A 135 -21.73 -27.47 -56.95
CA VAL A 135 -20.72 -27.50 -55.88
C VAL A 135 -19.34 -27.73 -56.47
N THR A 136 -18.44 -26.75 -56.30
CA THR A 136 -17.05 -26.81 -56.75
C THR A 136 -16.06 -26.67 -55.59
N LEU A 137 -14.89 -27.29 -55.72
CA LEU A 137 -13.84 -27.36 -54.71
C LEU A 137 -12.54 -26.75 -55.24
N ASP A 138 -11.70 -26.19 -54.37
CA ASP A 138 -10.36 -25.71 -54.76
C ASP A 138 -9.37 -26.85 -55.10
N LYS A 139 -9.61 -28.05 -54.57
CA LYS A 139 -8.79 -29.26 -54.79
C LYS A 139 -9.53 -30.54 -54.41
N LYS A 140 -9.04 -31.67 -54.93
CA LYS A 140 -9.55 -33.04 -54.69
C LYS A 140 -8.66 -33.86 -53.75
N GLU A 141 -7.51 -33.33 -53.38
CA GLU A 141 -6.57 -33.94 -52.42
C GLU A 141 -6.26 -32.90 -51.34
N ALA A 142 -6.18 -33.32 -50.08
CA ALA A 142 -5.81 -32.43 -48.99
C ALA A 142 -4.91 -33.15 -47.97
N ILE A 143 -4.20 -32.38 -47.16
CA ILE A 143 -3.48 -32.88 -45.99
C ILE A 143 -4.31 -32.62 -44.72
N GLU A 144 -4.12 -33.45 -43.69
CA GLU A 144 -4.58 -33.15 -42.34
C GLU A 144 -4.22 -31.72 -41.92
N GLY A 145 -5.07 -31.04 -41.16
CA GLY A 145 -4.85 -29.66 -40.70
C GLY A 145 -4.93 -28.58 -41.78
N GLY A 146 -4.99 -28.97 -43.07
CA GLY A 146 -5.23 -28.08 -44.20
C GLY A 146 -6.65 -27.50 -44.22
N VAL A 147 -6.94 -26.69 -45.24
CA VAL A 147 -8.28 -26.18 -45.54
C VAL A 147 -8.69 -26.52 -46.96
N VAL A 148 -9.96 -26.87 -47.17
CA VAL A 148 -10.61 -27.01 -48.49
C VAL A 148 -11.61 -25.87 -48.64
N LYS A 149 -11.64 -25.21 -49.79
CA LYS A 149 -12.59 -24.15 -50.10
C LYS A 149 -13.72 -24.73 -50.93
N VAL A 150 -14.94 -24.59 -50.43
CA VAL A 150 -16.17 -25.06 -51.07
C VAL A 150 -16.90 -23.85 -51.62
N ASN A 151 -17.12 -23.83 -52.93
CA ASN A 151 -17.96 -22.85 -53.61
C ASN A 151 -19.27 -23.53 -54.02
N CYS A 152 -20.40 -22.97 -53.60
CA CYS A 152 -21.72 -23.45 -53.97
C CYS A 152 -22.49 -22.34 -54.68
N SER A 153 -23.04 -22.62 -55.87
CA SER A 153 -23.77 -21.64 -56.69
C SER A 153 -25.08 -22.18 -57.23
N VAL A 154 -26.06 -21.30 -57.41
CA VAL A 154 -27.33 -21.59 -58.09
C VAL A 154 -27.49 -20.54 -59.20
N PRO A 155 -26.82 -20.71 -60.35
CA PRO A 155 -26.65 -19.62 -61.32
C PRO A 155 -27.95 -19.12 -61.94
N GLU A 156 -28.99 -19.97 -61.98
CA GLU A 156 -30.30 -19.67 -62.58
C GLU A 156 -31.26 -18.88 -61.65
N GLU A 157 -30.87 -18.63 -60.39
CA GLU A 157 -31.72 -17.96 -59.39
C GLU A 157 -31.19 -16.57 -59.02
N LYS A 158 -32.08 -15.71 -58.51
CA LYS A 158 -31.75 -14.36 -58.01
C LYS A 158 -31.60 -14.35 -56.48
N PRO A 159 -30.67 -13.55 -55.93
CA PRO A 159 -30.52 -13.40 -54.47
C PRO A 159 -31.70 -12.58 -53.88
N PRO A 160 -31.98 -12.69 -52.56
CA PRO A 160 -31.18 -13.35 -51.54
C PRO A 160 -31.40 -14.88 -51.45
N ILE A 161 -30.30 -15.64 -51.46
CA ILE A 161 -30.32 -17.12 -51.38
C ILE A 161 -29.63 -17.57 -50.09
N TYR A 162 -30.24 -18.50 -49.37
CA TYR A 162 -29.73 -19.09 -48.13
C TYR A 162 -29.02 -20.41 -48.46
N PHE A 163 -27.70 -20.45 -48.31
CA PHE A 163 -26.89 -21.63 -48.56
C PHE A 163 -26.64 -22.41 -47.27
N THR A 164 -26.81 -23.73 -47.33
CA THR A 164 -26.42 -24.69 -46.29
C THR A 164 -25.35 -25.59 -46.89
N ILE A 165 -24.16 -25.66 -46.26
CA ILE A 165 -23.07 -26.57 -46.66
C ILE A 165 -22.71 -27.48 -45.47
N GLU A 166 -22.79 -28.78 -45.70
CA GLU A 166 -22.46 -29.84 -44.75
C GLU A 166 -21.18 -30.56 -45.20
N LYS A 167 -20.22 -30.72 -44.30
CA LYS A 167 -19.05 -31.59 -44.45
C LYS A 167 -19.39 -32.99 -43.93
N LEU A 168 -19.24 -34.02 -44.75
CA LEU A 168 -19.49 -35.43 -44.40
C LEU A 168 -18.25 -36.29 -44.67
N ARG A 169 -18.14 -37.43 -43.97
CA ARG A 169 -17.23 -38.53 -44.32
C ARG A 169 -17.96 -39.56 -45.18
N LEU A 170 -17.23 -40.33 -45.97
CA LEU A 170 -17.80 -41.46 -46.70
C LEU A 170 -18.30 -42.56 -45.74
N ASP A 171 -17.54 -42.83 -44.68
CA ASP A 171 -17.70 -44.00 -43.80
C ASP A 171 -18.67 -43.78 -42.62
N THR A 172 -19.32 -42.62 -42.53
CA THR A 172 -20.12 -42.24 -41.35
C THR A 172 -21.45 -41.59 -41.74
N LYS A 173 -22.57 -42.12 -41.24
CA LYS A 173 -23.94 -41.62 -41.54
C LYS A 173 -24.32 -40.34 -40.78
N GLY A 174 -23.41 -39.36 -40.70
CA GLY A 174 -23.63 -38.08 -40.03
C GLY A 174 -22.74 -36.97 -40.57
N PHE A 175 -23.25 -35.73 -40.59
CA PHE A 175 -22.44 -34.56 -40.94
C PHE A 175 -21.51 -34.18 -39.78
N LYS A 176 -20.27 -33.81 -40.10
CA LYS A 176 -19.26 -33.37 -39.11
C LYS A 176 -19.31 -31.88 -38.82
N GLN A 177 -19.58 -31.08 -39.85
CA GLN A 177 -19.63 -29.63 -39.74
C GLN A 177 -20.65 -29.08 -40.72
N LYS A 178 -21.72 -28.49 -40.18
CA LYS A 178 -22.74 -27.76 -40.95
C LYS A 178 -22.42 -26.26 -40.87
N ARG A 179 -22.57 -25.55 -41.98
CA ARG A 179 -22.47 -24.08 -42.03
C ARG A 179 -23.59 -23.52 -42.89
N GLU A 180 -24.27 -22.50 -42.38
CA GLU A 180 -25.39 -21.83 -43.04
C GLU A 180 -25.05 -20.36 -43.25
N LYS A 181 -25.32 -19.81 -44.43
CA LYS A 181 -25.00 -18.40 -44.76
C LYS A 181 -25.86 -17.87 -45.91
N THR A 182 -26.49 -16.72 -45.69
CA THR A 182 -27.23 -16.00 -46.74
C THR A 182 -26.27 -15.25 -47.67
N SER A 183 -26.45 -15.41 -48.98
CA SER A 183 -25.84 -14.54 -49.99
C SER A 183 -26.87 -13.50 -50.44
N ARG A 184 -26.60 -12.22 -50.18
CA ARG A 184 -27.56 -11.12 -50.42
C ARG A 184 -27.49 -10.50 -51.82
N ASN A 185 -26.32 -10.56 -52.45
CA ASN A 185 -26.02 -9.85 -53.70
C ASN A 185 -25.47 -10.78 -54.80
N GLN A 186 -25.31 -12.07 -54.51
CA GLN A 186 -24.68 -13.07 -55.39
C GLN A 186 -25.49 -14.35 -55.36
N ASN A 187 -25.54 -15.05 -56.49
CA ASN A 187 -26.13 -16.38 -56.63
C ASN A 187 -25.16 -17.51 -56.24
N PHE A 188 -24.12 -17.22 -55.45
CA PHE A 188 -23.15 -18.17 -54.95
C PHE A 188 -22.61 -17.81 -53.56
N MET A 189 -21.89 -18.74 -52.94
CA MET A 189 -21.24 -18.60 -51.65
C MET A 189 -19.96 -19.46 -51.56
N MET A 190 -18.88 -18.90 -51.02
CA MET A 190 -17.63 -19.61 -50.73
C MET A 190 -17.40 -19.75 -49.21
N LEU A 191 -16.98 -20.94 -48.76
CA LEU A 191 -16.68 -21.26 -47.36
C LEU A 191 -15.43 -22.17 -47.24
N GLU A 192 -14.58 -21.92 -46.25
CA GLU A 192 -13.36 -22.72 -45.99
C GLU A 192 -13.55 -23.71 -44.84
N PHE A 193 -13.37 -25.01 -45.10
CA PHE A 193 -13.49 -26.08 -44.13
C PHE A 193 -12.12 -26.66 -43.79
N THR A 194 -11.80 -26.79 -42.50
CA THR A 194 -10.57 -27.44 -42.02
C THR A 194 -10.64 -28.96 -42.15
N VAL A 195 -9.53 -29.60 -42.46
CA VAL A 195 -9.37 -31.06 -42.48
C VAL A 195 -8.88 -31.53 -41.10
N GLU A 196 -9.52 -32.57 -40.55
CA GLU A 196 -9.22 -33.12 -39.22
C GLU A 196 -8.59 -34.51 -39.36
N GLU A 197 -7.85 -34.96 -38.35
CA GLU A 197 -7.03 -36.19 -38.35
C GLU A 197 -7.72 -37.46 -38.94
N GLN A 198 -8.97 -37.73 -38.58
CA GLN A 198 -9.68 -38.95 -39.00
C GLN A 198 -10.51 -38.77 -40.30
N ASP A 199 -10.25 -37.73 -41.11
CA ASP A 199 -11.05 -37.36 -42.29
C ASP A 199 -10.62 -38.05 -43.60
N HIS A 200 -10.21 -39.32 -43.57
CA HIS A 200 -9.57 -40.05 -44.67
C HIS A 200 -10.21 -39.84 -46.07
N VAL A 201 -11.55 -39.88 -46.16
CA VAL A 201 -12.30 -39.45 -47.36
C VAL A 201 -13.51 -38.62 -46.94
N ILE A 202 -13.59 -37.39 -47.45
CA ILE A 202 -14.69 -36.45 -47.18
C ILE A 202 -15.36 -35.96 -48.45
N PHE A 203 -16.61 -35.50 -48.33
CA PHE A 203 -17.33 -34.76 -49.36
C PHE A 203 -18.17 -33.66 -48.71
N PHE A 204 -18.61 -32.72 -49.53
CA PHE A 204 -19.46 -31.62 -49.11
C PHE A 204 -20.83 -31.75 -49.76
N GLN A 205 -21.88 -31.43 -49.02
CA GLN A 205 -23.27 -31.45 -49.47
C GLN A 205 -23.84 -30.04 -49.35
N CYS A 206 -24.29 -29.46 -50.46
CA CYS A 206 -24.89 -28.13 -50.47
C CYS A 206 -26.40 -28.19 -50.75
N GLN A 207 -27.17 -27.39 -50.01
CA GLN A 207 -28.56 -27.08 -50.31
C GLN A 207 -28.75 -25.55 -50.36
N ALA A 208 -29.50 -25.07 -51.34
CA ALA A 208 -29.94 -23.69 -51.44
C ALA A 208 -31.42 -23.56 -51.04
N ARG A 209 -31.79 -22.39 -50.52
CA ARG A 209 -33.16 -22.08 -50.06
C ARG A 209 -33.50 -20.62 -50.36
N ILE A 210 -34.73 -20.35 -50.77
CA ILE A 210 -35.21 -19.00 -51.14
C ILE A 210 -36.50 -18.71 -50.39
N ILE A 211 -36.57 -17.52 -49.77
CA ILE A 211 -37.78 -17.00 -49.13
C ILE A 211 -38.48 -16.09 -50.14
N SER A 212 -39.75 -16.35 -50.42
CA SER A 212 -40.62 -15.44 -51.19
C SER A 212 -41.92 -15.21 -50.41
N GLY A 213 -42.09 -13.99 -49.89
CA GLY A 213 -43.15 -13.68 -48.93
C GLY A 213 -43.10 -14.59 -47.69
N THR A 214 -44.20 -15.29 -47.42
CA THR A 214 -44.32 -16.32 -46.38
C THR A 214 -43.81 -17.71 -46.78
N HIS A 215 -43.42 -17.91 -48.04
CA HIS A 215 -43.11 -19.22 -48.61
C HIS A 215 -41.61 -19.48 -48.67
N MET A 216 -41.24 -20.73 -48.46
CA MET A 216 -39.86 -21.20 -48.33
C MET A 216 -39.65 -22.40 -49.25
N GLU A 217 -39.03 -22.14 -50.39
CA GLU A 217 -38.71 -23.15 -51.40
C GLU A 217 -37.25 -23.59 -51.25
N THR A 218 -36.97 -24.88 -51.46
CA THR A 218 -35.65 -25.47 -51.22
C THR A 218 -35.18 -26.32 -52.40
N SER A 219 -33.88 -26.28 -52.67
CA SER A 219 -33.27 -27.15 -53.69
C SER A 219 -33.11 -28.57 -53.16
N ARG A 220 -32.78 -29.52 -54.04
CA ARG A 220 -32.20 -30.79 -53.60
C ARG A 220 -30.81 -30.54 -53.00
N ALA A 221 -30.33 -31.48 -52.20
CA ALA A 221 -29.01 -31.44 -51.61
C ALA A 221 -27.99 -32.12 -52.55
N ILE A 222 -27.09 -31.35 -53.14
CA ILE A 222 -26.11 -31.84 -54.14
C ILE A 222 -24.76 -32.08 -53.47
N LYS A 223 -24.10 -33.18 -53.83
CA LYS A 223 -22.78 -33.57 -53.31
C LYS A 223 -21.66 -33.07 -54.22
N SER A 224 -20.55 -32.66 -53.62
CA SER A 224 -19.29 -32.44 -54.31
C SER A 224 -18.66 -33.76 -54.77
N GLU A 225 -17.58 -33.65 -55.54
CA GLU A 225 -16.59 -34.72 -55.67
C GLU A 225 -16.00 -35.10 -54.29
N LEU A 226 -15.43 -36.31 -54.21
CA LEU A 226 -14.69 -36.78 -53.04
C LEU A 226 -13.36 -36.03 -52.90
N VAL A 227 -12.96 -35.75 -51.66
CA VAL A 227 -11.61 -35.29 -51.31
C VAL A 227 -10.91 -36.39 -50.53
N THR A 228 -9.76 -36.84 -51.01
CA THR A 228 -8.86 -37.74 -50.29
C THR A 228 -7.98 -36.94 -49.32
N VAL A 229 -7.72 -37.52 -48.14
CA VAL A 229 -6.90 -36.88 -47.10
C VAL A 229 -5.66 -37.73 -46.78
N THR A 230 -4.50 -37.10 -46.91
CA THR A 230 -3.19 -37.69 -46.62
C THR A 230 -2.71 -37.28 -45.22
N GLU A 231 -2.20 -38.25 -44.46
CA GLU A 231 -1.59 -38.00 -43.13
C GLU A 231 -0.31 -37.15 -43.27
N SER A 232 -0.21 -36.08 -42.48
CA SER A 232 0.95 -35.17 -42.51
C SER A 232 2.17 -35.75 -41.77
N PHE A 233 1.91 -36.42 -40.65
CA PHE A 233 2.92 -37.14 -39.86
C PHE A 233 2.24 -38.18 -38.96
N SER A 234 2.94 -39.29 -38.71
CA SER A 234 2.45 -40.39 -37.90
C SER A 234 2.27 -40.00 -36.43
N ASN A 235 1.42 -40.76 -35.72
CA ASN A 235 1.38 -40.72 -34.26
C ASN A 235 2.77 -40.86 -33.60
N PRO A 236 3.09 -40.06 -32.56
CA PRO A 236 4.40 -40.10 -31.89
C PRO A 236 4.67 -41.40 -31.16
N LYS A 237 5.86 -41.97 -31.40
CA LYS A 237 6.34 -43.23 -30.80
C LYS A 237 7.51 -42.96 -29.87
N PHE A 238 7.38 -43.40 -28.62
CA PHE A 238 8.45 -43.36 -27.62
C PHE A 238 9.42 -44.54 -27.75
N HIS A 239 10.68 -44.27 -27.43
CA HIS A 239 11.74 -45.24 -27.20
C HIS A 239 12.41 -44.84 -25.88
N VAL A 240 12.45 -45.75 -24.91
CA VAL A 240 13.12 -45.54 -23.62
C VAL A 240 14.33 -46.46 -23.54
N SER A 241 15.44 -45.96 -23.04
CA SER A 241 16.65 -46.74 -22.78
C SER A 241 17.24 -46.38 -21.40
N PRO A 242 17.68 -47.35 -20.58
CA PRO A 242 17.67 -48.79 -20.84
C PRO A 242 16.25 -49.38 -20.89
N GLU A 243 16.11 -50.53 -21.54
CA GLU A 243 14.87 -51.32 -21.54
C GLU A 243 14.75 -52.17 -20.27
N GLY A 244 13.52 -52.34 -19.77
CA GLY A 244 13.25 -53.14 -18.55
C GLY A 244 13.21 -52.29 -17.27
N VAL A 245 13.86 -52.78 -16.21
CA VAL A 245 13.88 -52.10 -14.90
C VAL A 245 15.01 -51.06 -14.89
N ILE A 246 14.63 -49.78 -14.79
CA ILE A 246 15.58 -48.67 -14.68
C ILE A 246 15.87 -48.44 -13.18
N THR A 247 17.13 -48.28 -12.81
CA THR A 247 17.56 -48.00 -11.43
C THR A 247 18.19 -46.61 -11.31
N GLU A 248 18.25 -46.04 -10.11
CA GLU A 248 18.93 -44.76 -9.93
C GLU A 248 20.44 -44.86 -10.24
N GLY A 249 20.96 -43.88 -10.98
CA GLY A 249 22.35 -43.87 -11.47
C GLY A 249 22.54 -44.42 -12.89
N ASP A 250 21.52 -45.06 -13.45
CA ASP A 250 21.47 -45.39 -14.89
C ASP A 250 21.41 -44.13 -15.75
N GLN A 251 21.82 -44.23 -17.01
CA GLN A 251 21.70 -43.14 -17.98
C GLN A 251 20.38 -43.30 -18.74
N LEU A 252 19.38 -42.52 -18.35
CA LEU A 252 18.03 -42.55 -18.91
C LEU A 252 17.97 -41.71 -20.20
N TYR A 253 17.57 -42.36 -21.29
CA TYR A 253 17.21 -41.71 -22.55
C TYR A 253 15.72 -41.90 -22.82
N ILE A 254 14.99 -40.80 -23.05
CA ILE A 254 13.60 -40.83 -23.50
C ILE A 254 13.54 -40.10 -24.84
N ARG A 255 13.34 -40.87 -25.92
CA ARG A 255 13.27 -40.34 -27.29
C ARG A 255 11.87 -40.49 -27.85
N CYS A 256 11.33 -39.40 -28.38
CA CYS A 256 10.09 -39.40 -29.15
C CYS A 256 10.41 -39.28 -30.65
N THR A 257 9.74 -40.08 -31.46
CA THR A 257 9.95 -40.19 -32.92
C THR A 257 8.64 -40.11 -33.69
N ILE A 258 8.69 -39.57 -34.91
CA ILE A 258 7.59 -39.55 -35.88
C ILE A 258 8.09 -39.91 -37.28
N GLN A 259 7.19 -40.37 -38.13
CA GLN A 259 7.40 -40.52 -39.57
C GLN A 259 6.65 -39.38 -40.27
N VAL A 260 7.36 -38.59 -41.08
CA VAL A 260 6.80 -37.45 -41.81
C VAL A 260 6.63 -37.84 -43.28
N THR A 261 5.49 -37.51 -43.90
CA THR A 261 5.29 -37.77 -45.33
C THR A 261 6.01 -36.71 -46.16
N HIS A 262 6.81 -37.12 -47.15
CA HIS A 262 7.75 -36.26 -47.90
C HIS A 262 7.11 -35.14 -48.76
N LEU A 263 5.79 -34.95 -48.70
CA LEU A 263 5.02 -34.02 -49.54
C LEU A 263 4.83 -32.63 -48.92
N VAL A 264 5.23 -32.42 -47.65
CA VAL A 264 4.87 -31.19 -46.90
C VAL A 264 6.09 -30.44 -46.36
N GLN A 265 6.18 -29.15 -46.65
CA GLN A 265 7.20 -28.23 -46.11
C GLN A 265 6.97 -27.82 -44.64
N ALA A 266 5.87 -28.27 -44.03
CA ALA A 266 5.50 -27.96 -42.66
C ALA A 266 6.15 -28.95 -41.69
N PHE A 267 7.40 -28.67 -41.29
CA PHE A 267 8.07 -29.47 -40.27
C PHE A 267 7.39 -29.26 -38.90
N PRO A 268 7.04 -30.32 -38.17
CA PRO A 268 6.44 -30.20 -36.84
C PRO A 268 7.43 -29.71 -35.77
N GLU A 269 6.86 -29.21 -34.67
CA GLU A 269 7.54 -29.03 -33.40
C GLU A 269 7.21 -30.22 -32.48
N ILE A 270 8.24 -30.96 -32.06
CA ILE A 270 8.15 -32.11 -31.15
C ILE A 270 8.53 -31.63 -29.75
N ILE A 271 7.66 -31.87 -28.77
CA ILE A 271 7.82 -31.42 -27.38
C ILE A 271 7.64 -32.63 -26.45
N ILE A 272 8.68 -32.99 -25.70
CA ILE A 272 8.58 -33.96 -24.60
C ILE A 272 8.34 -33.18 -23.31
N GLN A 273 7.21 -33.47 -22.66
CA GLN A 273 6.79 -32.89 -21.39
C GLN A 273 6.84 -33.97 -20.31
N LYS A 274 7.41 -33.65 -19.14
CA LYS A 274 7.21 -34.43 -17.91
C LYS A 274 6.14 -33.73 -17.08
N ASP A 275 5.00 -34.38 -16.89
CA ASP A 275 3.82 -33.89 -16.18
C ASP A 275 3.22 -32.59 -16.77
N LYS A 276 3.89 -31.44 -16.60
CA LYS A 276 3.59 -30.14 -17.26
C LYS A 276 4.84 -29.35 -17.69
N ALA A 277 6.05 -29.79 -17.34
CA ALA A 277 7.29 -29.11 -17.68
C ALA A 277 7.87 -29.65 -19.00
N ILE A 278 8.32 -28.77 -19.89
CA ILE A 278 9.03 -29.18 -21.11
C ILE A 278 10.43 -29.63 -20.73
N VAL A 279 10.76 -30.90 -20.97
CA VAL A 279 12.08 -31.50 -20.64
C VAL A 279 12.97 -31.65 -21.87
N ALA A 280 12.39 -31.77 -23.06
CA ALA A 280 13.10 -31.66 -24.33
C ALA A 280 12.16 -31.12 -25.41
N HIS A 281 12.71 -30.45 -26.41
CA HIS A 281 11.97 -30.02 -27.60
C HIS A 281 12.85 -30.05 -28.85
N LYS A 282 12.23 -30.22 -30.02
CA LYS A 282 12.87 -30.12 -31.32
C LYS A 282 11.94 -29.44 -32.31
N ARG A 283 12.37 -28.28 -32.81
CA ARG A 283 11.80 -27.64 -34.00
C ARG A 283 12.45 -28.20 -35.25
N HIS A 284 11.68 -28.33 -36.32
CA HIS A 284 12.16 -28.76 -37.63
C HIS A 284 12.90 -30.11 -37.60
N GLY A 285 12.28 -31.14 -37.01
CA GLY A 285 12.87 -32.47 -36.88
C GLY A 285 11.85 -33.60 -36.79
N ASN A 286 12.32 -34.83 -36.92
CA ASN A 286 11.55 -36.08 -36.83
C ASN A 286 11.72 -36.82 -35.49
N GLU A 287 12.68 -36.40 -34.66
CA GLU A 287 12.86 -36.90 -33.29
C GLU A 287 13.25 -35.80 -32.30
N ALA A 288 12.89 -36.01 -31.03
CA ALA A 288 13.37 -35.24 -29.88
C ALA A 288 13.83 -36.22 -28.80
N THR A 289 14.92 -35.89 -28.10
CA THR A 289 15.53 -36.78 -27.10
C THR A 289 15.82 -36.02 -25.81
N TYR A 290 15.31 -36.55 -24.70
CA TYR A 290 15.68 -36.18 -23.34
C TYR A 290 16.70 -37.19 -22.81
N SER A 291 17.71 -36.73 -22.08
CA SER A 291 18.83 -37.52 -21.58
C SER A 291 19.25 -37.02 -20.20
N VAL A 292 19.24 -37.89 -19.19
CA VAL A 292 19.56 -37.54 -17.80
C VAL A 292 20.06 -38.75 -17.01
N MET A 293 20.72 -38.54 -15.87
CA MET A 293 20.94 -39.62 -14.91
C MET A 293 19.62 -39.94 -14.18
N ALA A 294 19.23 -41.21 -14.16
CA ALA A 294 18.03 -41.69 -13.48
C ALA A 294 18.11 -41.40 -11.97
N MET A 295 17.05 -40.80 -11.43
CA MET A 295 16.86 -40.47 -10.01
C MET A 295 15.36 -40.51 -9.72
N ALA A 296 14.93 -40.75 -8.47
CA ALA A 296 13.51 -40.87 -8.13
C ALA A 296 12.62 -39.67 -8.56
N GLU A 297 13.17 -38.46 -8.69
CA GLU A 297 12.47 -37.26 -9.17
C GLU A 297 12.10 -37.29 -10.68
N HIS A 298 12.78 -38.15 -11.46
CA HIS A 298 12.46 -38.39 -12.86
C HIS A 298 11.27 -39.35 -13.05
N ASN A 299 10.72 -39.95 -11.99
CA ASN A 299 9.49 -40.74 -12.07
C ASN A 299 8.28 -39.88 -12.45
N GLY A 300 7.43 -40.38 -13.34
CA GLY A 300 6.19 -39.68 -13.74
C GLY A 300 5.69 -40.01 -15.14
N ASN A 301 4.74 -39.20 -15.62
CA ASN A 301 4.17 -39.34 -16.95
C ASN A 301 4.93 -38.42 -17.94
N TYR A 302 5.56 -39.03 -18.93
CA TYR A 302 6.20 -38.36 -20.05
C TYR A 302 5.23 -38.34 -21.24
N THR A 303 4.85 -37.15 -21.67
CA THR A 303 3.94 -36.91 -22.79
C THR A 303 4.69 -36.26 -23.94
N CYS A 304 4.69 -36.90 -25.11
CA CYS A 304 5.20 -36.32 -26.34
C CYS A 304 4.04 -35.69 -27.12
N LYS A 305 4.11 -34.37 -27.27
CA LYS A 305 3.19 -33.56 -28.07
C LYS A 305 3.89 -33.19 -29.38
N VAL A 306 3.21 -33.39 -30.51
CA VAL A 306 3.75 -33.06 -31.84
C VAL A 306 2.77 -32.13 -32.53
N GLU A 307 3.20 -30.89 -32.77
CA GLU A 307 2.35 -29.81 -33.29
C GLU A 307 2.80 -29.36 -34.69
N ALA A 308 1.86 -29.26 -35.63
CA ALA A 308 2.08 -28.62 -36.93
C ALA A 308 0.80 -27.95 -37.43
N SER A 309 0.92 -26.68 -37.83
CA SER A 309 -0.13 -25.83 -38.41
C SER A 309 -1.44 -25.73 -37.59
N ARG A 310 -2.29 -26.75 -37.61
CA ARG A 310 -3.59 -26.84 -36.90
C ARG A 310 -3.83 -28.22 -36.27
N ILE A 311 -2.81 -29.08 -36.21
CA ILE A 311 -2.84 -30.44 -35.66
C ILE A 311 -1.95 -30.50 -34.42
N SER A 312 -2.38 -31.27 -33.41
CA SER A 312 -1.53 -31.73 -32.31
C SER A 312 -1.77 -33.22 -32.07
N LYS A 313 -0.85 -34.11 -32.47
CA LYS A 313 -0.90 -35.54 -32.11
C LYS A 313 -0.11 -35.76 -30.81
N VAL A 314 -0.58 -36.67 -29.96
CA VAL A 314 -0.07 -36.83 -28.59
C VAL A 314 0.10 -38.31 -28.24
N SER A 315 1.16 -38.63 -27.51
CA SER A 315 1.43 -39.96 -26.93
C SER A 315 1.98 -39.78 -25.52
N SER A 316 1.72 -40.73 -24.63
CA SER A 316 2.12 -40.67 -23.21
C SER A 316 2.61 -42.02 -22.71
N ILE A 317 3.65 -42.01 -21.88
CA ILE A 317 4.22 -43.19 -21.19
C ILE A 317 4.49 -42.86 -19.72
N VAL A 318 4.46 -43.87 -18.86
CA VAL A 318 4.90 -43.74 -17.46
C VAL A 318 6.28 -44.35 -17.33
N VAL A 319 7.23 -43.61 -16.77
CA VAL A 319 8.60 -44.09 -16.50
C VAL A 319 8.76 -44.26 -15.00
N ASN A 320 9.13 -45.48 -14.60
CA ASN A 320 9.34 -45.89 -13.21
C ASN A 320 10.81 -46.29 -13.03
N ILE A 321 11.51 -45.54 -12.18
CA ILE A 321 12.88 -45.78 -11.73
C ILE A 321 12.80 -46.35 -10.32
N THR A 322 13.44 -47.48 -10.10
CA THR A 322 13.56 -48.15 -8.81
C THR A 322 14.59 -47.42 -7.94
N GLU A 323 14.22 -47.08 -6.70
CA GLU A 323 15.13 -46.44 -5.74
C GLU A 323 16.29 -47.39 -5.40
N LEU A 324 17.54 -46.93 -5.51
CA LEU A 324 18.73 -47.75 -5.25
C LEU A 324 18.99 -47.91 -3.74
N PHE A 325 18.71 -46.85 -2.98
CA PHE A 325 18.74 -46.80 -1.52
C PHE A 325 17.99 -45.55 -1.05
N SER A 326 17.30 -45.63 0.09
CA SER A 326 16.53 -44.48 0.60
C SER A 326 17.41 -43.34 1.09
N LYS A 327 16.87 -42.11 1.10
CA LYS A 327 17.60 -40.92 1.56
C LYS A 327 18.16 -41.13 2.99
N PRO A 328 19.44 -40.81 3.25
CA PRO A 328 20.04 -41.02 4.55
C PRO A 328 19.43 -40.10 5.62
N LYS A 329 19.48 -40.53 6.87
CA LYS A 329 19.10 -39.78 8.07
C LYS A 329 20.36 -39.49 8.89
N LEU A 330 20.60 -38.21 9.18
CA LEU A 330 21.60 -37.77 10.15
C LEU A 330 20.94 -37.69 11.52
N GLY A 331 21.49 -38.41 12.50
CA GLY A 331 21.16 -38.28 13.92
C GLY A 331 22.29 -37.59 14.69
N SER A 332 21.94 -37.00 15.83
CA SER A 332 22.88 -36.39 16.78
C SER A 332 22.53 -36.78 18.22
N SER A 333 23.52 -36.85 19.10
CA SER A 333 23.30 -37.16 20.53
C SER A 333 22.49 -36.06 21.24
N THR A 334 22.68 -34.83 20.80
CA THR A 334 21.90 -33.64 21.18
C THR A 334 21.97 -32.62 20.03
N THR A 335 21.18 -31.55 20.10
CA THR A 335 21.27 -30.36 19.22
C THR A 335 21.79 -29.11 19.95
N ARG A 336 21.84 -29.14 21.29
CA ARG A 336 22.43 -28.12 22.15
C ARG A 336 23.39 -28.79 23.13
N LEU A 337 24.58 -28.22 23.29
CA LEU A 337 25.65 -28.75 24.13
C LEU A 337 26.59 -27.64 24.56
N ASP A 338 27.26 -27.82 25.69
CA ASP A 338 28.24 -26.86 26.19
C ASP A 338 29.62 -27.08 25.55
N GLN A 339 30.43 -26.03 25.54
CA GLN A 339 31.80 -26.11 25.03
C GLN A 339 32.65 -27.06 25.88
N GLY A 340 33.20 -28.11 25.25
CA GLY A 340 33.91 -29.20 25.92
C GLY A 340 33.11 -30.51 25.98
N GLU A 341 31.81 -30.52 25.68
CA GLU A 341 31.02 -31.76 25.62
C GLU A 341 31.29 -32.59 24.36
N SER A 342 30.81 -33.84 24.36
CA SER A 342 31.03 -34.80 23.26
C SER A 342 29.91 -34.74 22.23
N LEU A 343 30.14 -34.04 21.12
CA LEU A 343 29.26 -34.05 19.95
C LEU A 343 29.39 -35.41 19.25
N ASN A 344 28.30 -36.16 19.18
CA ASN A 344 28.24 -37.43 18.44
C ASN A 344 27.19 -37.31 17.34
N LEU A 345 27.63 -37.46 16.08
CA LEU A 345 26.80 -37.49 14.89
C LEU A 345 26.91 -38.86 14.23
N TRP A 346 25.79 -39.43 13.79
CA TRP A 346 25.77 -40.66 13.01
C TRP A 346 24.84 -40.52 11.80
N CYS A 347 25.32 -40.98 10.65
CA CYS A 347 24.52 -41.12 9.45
C CYS A 347 23.94 -42.54 9.38
N SER A 348 22.76 -42.69 8.79
CA SER A 348 22.10 -43.99 8.65
C SER A 348 21.26 -44.03 7.39
N ILE A 349 21.28 -45.17 6.69
CA ILE A 349 20.31 -45.51 5.64
C ILE A 349 19.53 -46.72 6.18
N PRO A 350 18.19 -46.79 6.02
CA PRO A 350 17.44 -48.03 6.24
C PRO A 350 18.10 -49.22 5.51
N GLU A 351 18.00 -50.43 6.07
CA GLU A 351 18.56 -51.67 5.48
C GLU A 351 20.11 -51.71 5.38
N ALA A 352 20.80 -50.62 5.73
CA ALA A 352 22.27 -50.52 5.81
C ALA A 352 23.06 -51.04 4.58
N PRO A 353 22.73 -50.61 3.35
CA PRO A 353 23.50 -50.98 2.16
C PRO A 353 24.96 -50.44 2.22
N PRO A 354 25.89 -51.04 1.45
CA PRO A 354 27.30 -50.64 1.41
C PRO A 354 27.50 -49.30 0.67
N ALA A 355 27.15 -48.20 1.36
CA ALA A 355 27.31 -46.84 0.89
C ALA A 355 28.55 -46.17 1.50
N ASN A 356 29.19 -45.27 0.75
CA ASN A 356 30.20 -44.37 1.29
C ASN A 356 29.50 -43.18 1.95
N PHE A 357 29.95 -42.78 3.14
CA PHE A 357 29.34 -41.71 3.92
C PHE A 357 30.25 -40.48 4.01
N THR A 358 29.66 -39.29 3.95
CA THR A 358 30.33 -38.02 4.24
C THR A 358 29.44 -37.17 5.13
N ILE A 359 29.97 -36.68 6.25
CA ILE A 359 29.31 -35.70 7.09
C ILE A 359 29.92 -34.34 6.78
N GLN A 360 29.07 -33.37 6.47
CA GLN A 360 29.43 -31.99 6.12
C GLN A 360 28.82 -31.02 7.13
N LYS A 361 29.64 -30.08 7.61
CA LYS A 361 29.15 -28.86 8.25
C LYS A 361 29.07 -27.77 7.18
N GLU A 362 27.87 -27.28 6.91
CA GLU A 362 27.53 -26.40 5.79
C GLU A 362 28.04 -26.96 4.45
N ASN A 363 29.18 -26.47 3.95
CA ASN A 363 29.84 -26.95 2.74
C ASN A 363 31.18 -27.67 2.99
N THR A 364 31.64 -27.76 4.24
CA THR A 364 32.94 -28.32 4.65
C THR A 364 32.78 -29.76 5.12
N ILE A 365 33.55 -30.70 4.57
CA ILE A 365 33.56 -32.10 5.04
C ILE A 365 34.23 -32.16 6.41
N VAL A 366 33.53 -32.69 7.41
CA VAL A 366 34.05 -32.94 8.77
C VAL A 366 34.35 -34.43 9.03
N SER A 367 33.73 -35.34 8.26
CA SER A 367 34.01 -36.78 8.32
C SER A 367 33.77 -37.46 6.97
N GLN A 368 34.57 -38.49 6.68
CA GLN A 368 34.36 -39.46 5.60
C GLN A 368 33.90 -40.84 6.16
N SER A 369 33.43 -40.86 7.40
CA SER A 369 32.87 -42.03 8.07
C SER A 369 31.38 -41.84 8.32
N GLN A 370 30.68 -42.95 8.53
CA GLN A 370 29.28 -42.97 8.94
C GLN A 370 29.06 -42.27 10.29
N ASN A 371 30.06 -42.35 11.19
CA ASN A 371 30.03 -41.74 12.52
C ASN A 371 31.08 -40.62 12.64
N PHE A 372 30.80 -39.63 13.47
CA PHE A 372 31.70 -38.54 13.81
C PHE A 372 31.52 -38.17 15.27
N THR A 373 32.61 -38.22 16.04
CA THR A 373 32.67 -37.84 17.44
C THR A 373 33.74 -36.77 17.62
N LYS A 374 33.40 -35.64 18.26
CA LYS A 374 34.33 -34.54 18.53
C LYS A 374 34.02 -33.89 19.88
N ILE A 375 35.06 -33.46 20.59
CA ILE A 375 34.92 -32.50 21.69
C ILE A 375 34.49 -31.16 21.06
N ALA A 376 33.36 -30.62 21.52
CA ALA A 376 32.70 -29.48 20.93
C ALA A 376 33.39 -28.15 21.28
N SER A 377 33.48 -27.26 20.29
CA SER A 377 33.98 -25.89 20.40
C SER A 377 32.98 -24.93 19.76
N ALA A 378 33.00 -23.64 20.13
CA ALA A 378 32.06 -22.64 19.59
C ALA A 378 32.01 -22.61 18.04
N THR A 379 33.09 -22.94 17.35
CA THR A 379 33.17 -22.99 15.87
C THR A 379 32.49 -24.23 15.25
N ASP A 380 32.11 -25.23 16.04
CA ASP A 380 31.27 -26.36 15.61
C ASP A 380 29.77 -25.99 15.57
N SER A 381 29.35 -24.86 16.14
CA SER A 381 27.97 -24.35 15.98
C SER A 381 27.63 -24.12 14.50
N GLY A 382 26.57 -24.73 14.00
CA GLY A 382 26.11 -24.57 12.62
C GLY A 382 25.32 -25.76 12.07
N THR A 383 25.17 -25.80 10.74
CA THR A 383 24.26 -26.72 10.05
C THR A 383 24.98 -27.96 9.56
N TYR A 384 24.65 -29.14 10.07
CA TYR A 384 25.21 -30.42 9.63
C TYR A 384 24.29 -31.16 8.66
N THR A 385 24.87 -31.80 7.65
CA THR A 385 24.20 -32.76 6.75
C THR A 385 25.09 -33.99 6.55
N CYS A 386 24.47 -35.11 6.19
CA CYS A 386 25.18 -36.27 5.66
C CYS A 386 24.85 -36.42 4.17
N ASN A 387 25.84 -36.71 3.33
CA ASN A 387 25.61 -37.33 2.03
C ASN A 387 26.10 -38.77 2.08
N ALA A 388 25.29 -39.69 1.56
CA ALA A 388 25.68 -41.06 1.30
C ALA A 388 25.70 -41.33 -0.21
N SER A 389 26.64 -42.14 -0.67
CA SER A 389 26.80 -42.45 -2.10
C SER A 389 27.01 -43.93 -2.39
N MET A 390 26.41 -44.39 -3.49
CA MET A 390 26.54 -45.74 -4.04
C MET A 390 26.73 -45.63 -5.55
N GLY A 391 27.89 -46.05 -6.05
CA GLY A 391 28.27 -45.88 -7.45
C GLY A 391 28.26 -44.41 -7.87
N LYS A 392 27.32 -44.04 -8.75
CA LYS A 392 27.11 -42.66 -9.24
C LYS A 392 26.07 -41.87 -8.43
N VAL A 393 25.23 -42.55 -7.65
CA VAL A 393 24.11 -41.92 -6.92
C VAL A 393 24.63 -41.31 -5.62
N VAL A 394 24.26 -40.06 -5.35
CA VAL A 394 24.57 -39.36 -4.10
C VAL A 394 23.26 -38.81 -3.54
N LYS A 395 22.92 -39.15 -2.29
CA LYS A 395 21.73 -38.63 -1.60
C LYS A 395 22.12 -37.90 -0.33
N ARG A 396 21.56 -36.71 -0.15
CA ARG A 396 21.75 -35.85 1.04
C ARG A 396 20.60 -36.05 2.04
N SER A 397 20.93 -36.03 3.32
CA SER A 397 19.98 -36.10 4.43
C SER A 397 19.23 -34.78 4.65
N SER A 398 18.21 -34.81 5.51
CA SER A 398 17.77 -33.60 6.20
C SER A 398 18.94 -32.96 6.97
N ALA A 399 18.92 -31.63 7.09
CA ALA A 399 19.88 -30.90 7.89
C ALA A 399 19.55 -30.94 9.38
N VAL A 400 20.58 -30.92 10.22
CA VAL A 400 20.49 -30.83 11.69
C VAL A 400 21.26 -29.59 12.13
N GLN A 401 20.61 -28.69 12.87
CA GLN A 401 21.31 -27.56 13.49
C GLN A 401 21.93 -28.01 14.82
N ILE A 402 23.20 -27.69 15.02
CA ILE A 402 23.92 -27.91 16.28
C ILE A 402 24.32 -26.53 16.83
N THR A 403 24.05 -26.29 18.11
CA THR A 403 24.44 -25.06 18.82
C THR A 403 25.33 -25.41 20.00
N VAL A 404 26.60 -25.03 19.92
CA VAL A 404 27.56 -25.12 21.03
C VAL A 404 27.53 -23.82 21.82
N CYS A 405 27.33 -23.93 23.12
CA CYS A 405 27.22 -22.80 24.02
C CYS A 405 28.59 -22.55 24.70
N GLU A 406 29.19 -21.39 24.45
CA GLU A 406 30.36 -20.90 25.17
C GLU A 406 29.94 -20.30 26.53
N MET A 407 30.73 -20.57 27.56
CA MET A 407 30.52 -20.09 28.92
C MET A 407 30.68 -18.57 29.02
N LEU A 408 29.75 -17.94 29.73
CA LEU A 408 29.77 -16.49 29.98
C LEU A 408 30.97 -16.07 30.84
N SER A 409 31.58 -14.94 30.48
CA SER A 409 32.52 -14.23 31.35
C SER A 409 31.79 -13.41 32.42
N LYS A 410 32.42 -13.14 33.56
CA LYS A 410 31.84 -12.25 34.59
C LYS A 410 31.57 -10.86 33.96
N PRO A 411 30.33 -10.36 33.93
CA PRO A 411 30.01 -9.14 33.19
C PRO A 411 30.63 -7.89 33.83
N ARG A 412 31.13 -7.00 32.98
CA ARG A 412 31.67 -5.69 33.36
C ARG A 412 30.56 -4.65 33.31
N ILE A 413 30.34 -3.95 34.43
CA ILE A 413 29.35 -2.87 34.56
C ILE A 413 30.06 -1.52 34.76
N PHE A 414 29.62 -0.46 34.07
CA PHE A 414 30.23 0.87 34.10
C PHE A 414 29.25 1.97 33.65
N TYR A 415 29.64 3.25 33.81
CA TYR A 415 28.90 4.43 33.35
C TYR A 415 29.86 5.59 33.10
N ASP A 416 29.48 6.55 32.25
CA ASP A 416 30.39 7.58 31.73
C ASP A 416 30.70 8.75 32.69
N SER A 417 30.07 8.83 33.87
CA SER A 417 30.34 9.91 34.84
C SER A 417 31.41 9.52 35.85
N SER A 418 32.35 10.43 36.12
CA SER A 418 33.43 10.25 37.09
C SER A 418 32.95 10.39 38.55
N SER A 419 32.21 9.38 39.01
CA SER A 419 31.85 9.09 40.41
C SER A 419 30.73 9.89 41.08
N GLU A 420 30.24 11.00 40.52
CA GLU A 420 29.07 11.72 41.05
C GLU A 420 28.08 12.12 39.94
N VAL A 421 26.78 12.14 40.29
CA VAL A 421 25.64 12.40 39.39
C VAL A 421 24.72 13.44 40.00
N ILE A 422 24.24 14.42 39.24
CA ILE A 422 23.31 15.43 39.76
C ILE A 422 21.93 14.79 39.96
N LYS A 423 21.25 15.07 41.07
CA LYS A 423 19.91 14.55 41.40
C LYS A 423 18.94 14.65 40.20
N GLY A 424 18.44 13.50 39.75
CA GLY A 424 17.49 13.41 38.63
C GLY A 424 18.09 13.54 37.22
N GLN A 425 19.42 13.67 37.08
CA GLN A 425 20.11 13.61 35.79
C GLN A 425 20.09 12.18 35.24
N THR A 426 19.78 12.01 33.95
CA THR A 426 19.88 10.70 33.29
C THR A 426 21.33 10.24 33.20
N ILE A 427 21.60 9.00 33.60
CA ILE A 427 22.84 8.28 33.33
C ILE A 427 22.59 7.11 32.37
N ALA A 428 23.64 6.74 31.65
CA ALA A 428 23.70 5.51 30.87
C ALA A 428 24.55 4.49 31.65
N VAL A 429 23.94 3.38 32.09
CA VAL A 429 24.64 2.27 32.74
C VAL A 429 24.85 1.18 31.70
N SER A 430 26.11 0.86 31.44
CA SER A 430 26.54 -0.09 30.42
C SER A 430 26.99 -1.39 31.06
N CYS A 431 26.52 -2.53 30.54
CA CYS A 431 26.94 -3.86 30.96
C CYS A 431 27.45 -4.69 29.77
N GLN A 432 28.54 -5.44 29.92
CA GLN A 432 29.15 -6.22 28.84
C GLN A 432 29.78 -7.52 29.35
N SER A 433 29.38 -8.67 28.78
CA SER A 433 30.18 -9.90 28.78
C SER A 433 31.15 -9.90 27.59
N ILE A 434 32.35 -10.43 27.77
CA ILE A 434 33.39 -10.55 26.73
C ILE A 434 33.27 -11.91 26.00
N ASN A 435 32.91 -12.97 26.73
CA ASN A 435 32.74 -14.34 26.21
C ASN A 435 31.27 -14.78 26.31
N GLY A 436 30.90 -15.77 25.49
CA GLY A 436 29.61 -16.46 25.56
C GLY A 436 28.87 -16.47 24.22
N THR A 437 28.19 -17.58 23.90
CA THR A 437 27.36 -17.69 22.69
C THR A 437 26.17 -16.72 22.77
N THR A 438 25.92 -15.97 21.70
CA THR A 438 24.80 -15.02 21.56
C THR A 438 23.51 -15.68 21.04
N PRO A 439 22.31 -15.10 21.30
CA PRO A 439 22.08 -13.90 22.11
C PRO A 439 22.38 -14.12 23.59
N ILE A 440 22.88 -13.08 24.24
CA ILE A 440 23.11 -13.03 25.70
C ILE A 440 22.02 -12.13 26.29
N SER A 441 21.31 -12.63 27.30
CA SER A 441 20.30 -11.90 28.06
C SER A 441 20.99 -11.05 29.12
N TYR A 442 20.70 -9.75 29.19
CA TYR A 442 21.25 -8.83 30.20
C TYR A 442 20.13 -8.27 31.08
N HIS A 443 20.27 -8.39 32.40
CA HIS A 443 19.32 -7.89 33.38
C HIS A 443 20.01 -6.88 34.32
N LEU A 444 19.58 -5.62 34.29
CA LEU A 444 20.10 -4.60 35.20
C LEU A 444 19.29 -4.61 36.51
N LEU A 445 19.95 -4.94 37.61
CA LEU A 445 19.45 -4.76 38.96
C LEU A 445 19.72 -3.33 39.45
N LYS A 446 18.75 -2.75 40.15
CA LYS A 446 18.84 -1.49 40.92
C LYS A 446 18.36 -1.78 42.34
N THR A 447 19.26 -1.68 43.33
CA THR A 447 18.97 -2.04 44.74
C THR A 447 18.29 -3.42 44.84
N SER A 448 18.94 -4.44 44.26
CA SER A 448 18.52 -5.85 44.22
C SER A 448 17.18 -6.17 43.52
N ASN A 449 16.59 -5.23 42.77
CA ASN A 449 15.37 -5.45 41.98
C ASN A 449 15.67 -5.24 40.48
N ILE A 450 15.10 -6.03 39.59
CA ILE A 450 15.30 -5.87 38.13
C ILE A 450 14.63 -4.56 37.68
N LEU A 451 15.42 -3.70 37.02
CA LEU A 451 14.99 -2.42 36.45
C LEU A 451 14.60 -2.56 34.97
N GLU A 452 15.46 -3.22 34.19
CA GLU A 452 15.28 -3.44 32.75
C GLU A 452 16.00 -4.74 32.35
N SER A 453 15.48 -5.41 31.32
CA SER A 453 16.05 -6.63 30.72
C SER A 453 16.22 -6.43 29.22
N ARG A 454 17.32 -6.92 28.61
CA ARG A 454 17.56 -6.80 27.16
C ARG A 454 18.46 -7.92 26.63
N ASP A 455 18.06 -8.51 25.52
CA ASP A 455 18.87 -9.50 24.80
C ASP A 455 19.79 -8.79 23.80
N MET A 456 21.08 -9.15 23.78
CA MET A 456 22.07 -8.61 22.84
C MET A 456 22.62 -9.71 21.93
N SER A 457 22.57 -9.47 20.63
CA SER A 457 23.18 -10.34 19.60
C SER A 457 24.56 -9.86 19.13
N SER A 458 24.97 -8.64 19.50
CA SER A 458 26.30 -8.08 19.28
C SER A 458 27.14 -8.13 20.56
N ASN A 459 28.47 -8.03 20.43
CA ASN A 459 29.40 -7.92 21.55
C ASN A 459 29.47 -6.48 22.12
N GLU A 460 28.52 -5.61 21.77
CA GLU A 460 28.43 -4.24 22.29
C GLU A 460 27.83 -4.25 23.70
N PRO A 461 28.16 -3.27 24.57
CA PRO A 461 27.54 -3.18 25.90
C PRO A 461 26.02 -2.98 25.81
N ALA A 462 25.27 -3.72 26.63
CA ALA A 462 23.87 -3.43 26.90
C ALA A 462 23.77 -2.11 27.68
N VAL A 463 23.25 -1.06 27.04
CA VAL A 463 23.12 0.29 27.64
C VAL A 463 21.72 0.56 28.15
N PHE A 464 21.59 0.66 29.46
CA PHE A 464 20.37 0.96 30.21
C PHE A 464 20.35 2.45 30.63
N LYS A 465 19.15 3.03 30.87
CA LYS A 465 19.02 4.44 31.28
C LYS A 465 18.22 4.60 32.57
N ASP A 466 18.72 5.44 33.48
CA ASP A 466 18.08 5.72 34.76
C ASP A 466 18.35 7.16 35.22
N ASN A 467 17.47 7.70 36.05
CA ASN A 467 17.53 9.06 36.59
C ASN A 467 17.58 9.00 38.13
N PRO A 468 18.73 8.65 38.75
CA PRO A 468 18.82 8.43 40.19
C PRO A 468 18.59 9.72 40.99
N THR A 469 17.76 9.61 42.03
CA THR A 469 17.38 10.72 42.94
C THR A 469 18.08 10.65 44.30
N LYS A 470 18.74 9.53 44.59
CA LYS A 470 19.51 9.24 45.81
C LYS A 470 20.65 8.27 45.48
N ASP A 471 21.63 8.15 46.36
CA ASP A 471 22.70 7.13 46.27
C ASP A 471 22.09 5.74 46.02
N THR A 472 22.65 5.03 45.04
CA THR A 472 22.08 3.78 44.53
C THR A 472 23.16 2.81 44.08
N GLU A 473 22.86 1.52 44.19
CA GLU A 473 23.71 0.43 43.74
C GLU A 473 23.07 -0.29 42.55
N TYR A 474 23.87 -0.55 41.51
CA TYR A 474 23.48 -1.38 40.37
C TYR A 474 24.33 -2.65 40.32
N GLN A 475 23.73 -3.73 39.83
CA GLN A 475 24.42 -4.96 39.44
C GLN A 475 23.84 -5.41 38.10
N CYS A 476 24.59 -6.20 37.33
CA CYS A 476 24.14 -6.77 36.08
C CYS A 476 24.23 -8.29 36.17
N ILE A 477 23.13 -8.97 35.88
CA ILE A 477 23.08 -10.42 35.68
C ILE A 477 23.10 -10.67 34.16
N VAL A 478 23.87 -11.65 33.70
CA VAL A 478 23.86 -12.11 32.31
C VAL A 478 23.66 -13.62 32.21
N ASP A 479 22.87 -14.03 31.21
CA ASP A 479 22.49 -15.42 30.94
C ASP A 479 22.58 -15.75 29.44
N ASN A 480 22.76 -17.02 29.08
CA ASN A 480 22.78 -17.49 27.69
C ASN A 480 22.39 -18.97 27.57
N CYS A 481 22.73 -19.62 26.45
CA CYS A 481 22.30 -21.01 26.20
C CYS A 481 23.10 -22.10 26.96
N HIS A 482 24.11 -21.76 27.77
CA HIS A 482 24.97 -22.71 28.47
C HIS A 482 24.27 -23.33 29.69
N SER A 483 24.61 -24.56 30.10
CA SER A 483 24.00 -25.18 31.29
C SER A 483 24.45 -24.64 32.67
N HIS A 484 25.31 -23.61 32.68
CA HIS A 484 25.81 -23.01 33.92
C HIS A 484 24.89 -21.89 34.43
N SER A 485 24.97 -21.59 35.73
CA SER A 485 24.21 -20.51 36.35
C SER A 485 24.59 -19.13 35.79
N GLU A 486 23.62 -18.23 35.77
CA GLU A 486 23.74 -16.81 35.44
C GLU A 486 25.00 -16.15 36.07
N MET A 487 25.66 -15.26 35.32
CA MET A 487 26.86 -14.56 35.78
C MET A 487 26.53 -13.15 36.27
N VAL A 488 26.95 -12.82 37.50
CA VAL A 488 26.66 -11.53 38.16
C VAL A 488 27.89 -10.61 38.15
N SER A 489 27.69 -9.31 37.90
CA SER A 489 28.76 -8.30 37.88
C SER A 489 29.30 -7.96 39.28
N GLU A 490 30.32 -7.09 39.33
CA GLU A 490 30.60 -6.31 40.54
C GLU A 490 29.47 -5.28 40.81
N VAL A 491 29.44 -4.71 42.02
CA VAL A 491 28.44 -3.69 42.40
C VAL A 491 28.89 -2.30 41.93
N LEU A 492 28.15 -1.70 41.00
CA LEU A 492 28.37 -0.32 40.57
C LEU A 492 27.67 0.64 41.54
N ARG A 493 28.47 1.39 42.32
CA ARG A 493 27.97 2.43 43.23
C ARG A 493 27.87 3.77 42.50
N VAL A 494 26.68 4.37 42.50
CA VAL A 494 26.45 5.72 41.96
C VAL A 494 26.03 6.64 43.10
N LYS A 495 26.83 7.70 43.30
CA LYS A 495 26.62 8.72 44.32
C LYS A 495 25.90 9.92 43.70
N VAL A 496 24.82 10.37 44.35
CA VAL A 496 23.98 11.47 43.87
C VAL A 496 24.25 12.73 44.67
N ILE A 497 24.36 13.85 43.96
CA ILE A 497 24.58 15.17 44.53
C ILE A 497 23.39 16.09 44.19
N ALA A 498 22.76 16.66 45.20
CA ALA A 498 21.74 17.67 45.04
C ALA A 498 22.40 19.03 44.73
N PRO A 499 21.94 19.78 43.71
CA PRO A 499 22.30 21.19 43.54
C PRO A 499 21.74 22.00 44.72
N VAL A 500 22.30 23.19 44.97
CA VAL A 500 21.66 24.12 45.91
C VAL A 500 20.31 24.56 45.36
N ASP A 501 19.27 24.34 46.16
CA ASP A 501 17.90 24.80 45.94
C ASP A 501 17.40 25.71 47.08
N GLU A 502 16.51 26.65 46.74
CA GLU A 502 15.89 27.67 47.60
C GLU A 502 16.78 28.25 48.73
N VAL A 503 17.50 29.34 48.44
CA VAL A 503 18.28 30.07 49.46
C VAL A 503 17.38 31.06 50.19
N LYS A 504 17.46 31.09 51.53
CA LYS A 504 16.68 31.97 52.40
C LYS A 504 17.56 32.68 53.41
N LEU A 505 17.36 33.98 53.59
CA LEU A 505 18.03 34.80 54.60
C LEU A 505 17.04 35.17 55.71
N SER A 506 17.45 34.92 56.95
CA SER A 506 16.68 35.20 58.15
C SER A 506 17.56 35.85 59.22
N ILE A 507 16.94 36.48 60.22
CA ILE A 507 17.63 37.02 61.39
C ILE A 507 17.34 36.14 62.60
N LEU A 508 18.39 35.79 63.34
CA LEU A 508 18.30 34.96 64.56
C LEU A 508 17.82 35.74 65.80
N MET A 509 17.70 37.07 65.67
CA MET A 509 17.30 37.98 66.73
C MET A 509 16.14 38.85 66.25
N ASN A 510 16.29 40.18 66.16
CA ASN A 510 15.25 41.08 65.66
C ASN A 510 15.77 41.93 64.49
N ALA A 511 14.88 42.29 63.55
CA ALA A 511 15.19 43.18 62.43
C ALA A 511 15.44 44.64 62.87
N GLU A 512 14.82 45.05 63.97
CA GLU A 512 15.16 46.30 64.67
C GLU A 512 16.10 46.01 65.85
N VAL A 513 17.31 46.54 65.78
CA VAL A 513 18.43 46.23 66.68
C VAL A 513 18.76 47.47 67.51
N GLU A 514 18.75 47.35 68.84
CA GLU A 514 19.25 48.44 69.70
C GLU A 514 20.77 48.60 69.50
N PHE A 515 21.24 49.85 69.46
CA PHE A 515 22.66 50.17 69.41
C PHE A 515 23.44 49.44 70.53
N GLY A 516 24.47 48.68 70.15
CA GLY A 516 25.29 47.89 71.07
C GLY A 516 24.79 46.47 71.37
N LYS A 517 23.64 46.04 70.83
CA LYS A 517 23.22 44.62 70.80
C LYS A 517 23.91 43.87 69.66
N ASP A 518 23.79 42.55 69.65
CA ASP A 518 24.39 41.69 68.63
C ASP A 518 23.41 41.42 67.47
N ILE A 519 23.94 40.99 66.32
CA ILE A 519 23.19 40.61 65.12
C ILE A 519 23.64 39.21 64.69
N GLY A 520 22.69 38.32 64.40
CA GLY A 520 22.94 37.02 63.77
C GLY A 520 22.13 36.88 62.48
N LEU A 521 22.80 36.74 61.35
CA LEU A 521 22.19 36.50 60.03
C LEU A 521 22.34 35.02 59.66
N LEU A 522 21.23 34.31 59.55
CA LEU A 522 21.14 32.89 59.16
C LEU A 522 20.78 32.79 57.68
N CYS A 523 21.71 32.30 56.87
CA CYS A 523 21.46 31.91 55.49
C CYS A 523 21.26 30.39 55.43
N SER A 524 20.11 29.92 54.97
CA SER A 524 19.77 28.49 54.85
C SER A 524 19.40 28.12 53.43
N VAL A 525 19.50 26.83 53.10
CA VAL A 525 19.08 26.22 51.82
C VAL A 525 18.14 25.05 52.09
N ASN A 526 17.19 24.80 51.19
CA ASN A 526 16.19 23.74 51.38
C ASN A 526 16.81 22.35 51.11
N GLU A 527 17.41 22.17 49.92
CA GLU A 527 18.18 20.98 49.57
C GLU A 527 19.55 21.36 48.98
N ALA A 528 20.62 20.70 49.41
CA ALA A 528 21.96 20.81 48.83
C ALA A 528 22.90 19.71 49.37
N THR A 529 23.84 19.22 48.55
CA THR A 529 24.93 18.36 49.05
C THR A 529 26.20 19.15 49.39
N GLY A 530 26.70 18.99 50.62
CA GLY A 530 27.95 19.60 51.09
C GLY A 530 29.21 19.14 50.31
N PRO A 531 30.28 19.96 50.24
CA PRO A 531 30.38 21.31 50.79
C PRO A 531 29.63 22.36 49.96
N ILE A 532 29.00 23.31 50.67
CA ILE A 532 28.23 24.44 50.14
C ILE A 532 28.95 25.72 50.56
N THR A 533 29.22 26.61 49.59
CA THR A 533 29.82 27.92 49.85
C THR A 533 28.73 28.99 49.90
N TYR A 534 28.64 29.65 51.05
CA TYR A 534 27.72 30.74 51.36
C TYR A 534 28.43 32.08 51.26
N ARG A 535 27.78 33.07 50.65
CA ARG A 535 28.28 34.45 50.49
C ARG A 535 27.22 35.43 50.96
N PHE A 536 27.61 36.37 51.81
CA PHE A 536 26.72 37.36 52.40
C PHE A 536 27.07 38.76 51.88
N TYR A 537 26.05 39.45 51.39
CA TYR A 537 26.16 40.73 50.70
C TYR A 537 25.34 41.80 51.44
N LYS A 538 25.88 43.01 51.49
CA LYS A 538 25.22 44.25 51.94
C LYS A 538 25.11 45.19 50.75
N GLU A 539 24.05 45.99 50.67
CA GLU A 539 23.91 47.15 49.76
C GLU A 539 24.38 46.92 48.31
N ALA A 540 23.46 46.46 47.46
CA ALA A 540 23.61 46.42 45.99
C ALA A 540 24.85 45.69 45.41
N GLY A 541 25.58 44.89 46.20
CA GLY A 541 26.66 44.03 45.72
C GLY A 541 27.87 43.85 46.63
N SER A 542 27.95 44.52 47.78
CA SER A 542 29.13 44.49 48.66
C SER A 542 29.24 43.17 49.44
N LEU A 543 30.09 42.25 48.97
CA LEU A 543 30.43 41.00 49.65
C LEU A 543 31.24 41.30 50.92
N PHE A 544 30.70 40.97 52.10
CA PHE A 544 31.37 41.23 53.39
C PHE A 544 31.74 39.97 54.17
N TYR A 545 31.14 38.81 53.86
CA TYR A 545 31.47 37.54 54.49
C TYR A 545 31.25 36.36 53.54
N GLN A 546 32.16 35.39 53.57
CA GLN A 546 32.06 34.12 52.85
C GLN A 546 32.48 33.00 53.79
N THR A 547 31.77 31.87 53.74
CA THR A 547 32.12 30.64 54.47
C THR A 547 31.70 29.41 53.67
N THR A 548 32.25 28.24 54.00
CA THR A 548 31.89 26.97 53.38
C THR A 548 31.55 25.97 54.48
N SER A 549 30.36 25.39 54.41
CA SER A 549 29.85 24.40 55.37
C SER A 549 29.41 23.13 54.65
N ASN A 550 29.39 22.00 55.36
CA ASN A 550 28.70 20.79 54.91
C ASN A 550 27.20 20.80 55.27
N GLU A 551 26.78 21.73 56.13
CA GLU A 551 25.41 21.88 56.59
C GLU A 551 24.57 22.71 55.60
N THR A 552 23.25 22.51 55.61
CA THR A 552 22.26 23.28 54.83
C THR A 552 22.02 24.70 55.36
N HIS A 553 22.91 25.20 56.22
CA HIS A 553 22.92 26.60 56.62
C HIS A 553 24.33 27.12 56.95
N ALA A 554 24.44 28.44 57.03
CA ALA A 554 25.57 29.16 57.59
C ALA A 554 25.08 30.40 58.34
N VAL A 555 25.82 30.80 59.38
CA VAL A 555 25.49 31.97 60.20
C VAL A 555 26.64 32.96 60.21
N TRP A 556 26.32 34.25 60.03
CA TRP A 556 27.22 35.35 60.33
C TRP A 556 26.78 36.08 61.59
N TYR A 557 27.72 36.38 62.48
CA TYR A 557 27.47 37.14 63.70
C TYR A 557 28.27 38.44 63.73
N LYS A 558 27.64 39.53 64.18
CA LYS A 558 28.30 40.77 64.58
C LYS A 558 27.94 41.08 66.03
N SER A 559 28.95 41.22 66.88
CA SER A 559 28.74 41.76 68.21
C SER A 559 28.78 43.29 68.22
N LYS A 560 27.99 43.91 69.11
CA LYS A 560 27.87 45.38 69.29
C LYS A 560 27.60 46.15 68.00
N ALA A 561 26.38 46.01 67.47
CA ALA A 561 25.87 46.71 66.32
C ALA A 561 25.94 48.24 66.47
N SER A 562 26.35 48.88 65.38
CA SER A 562 26.45 50.34 65.21
C SER A 562 25.60 50.77 64.01
N LYS A 563 25.46 52.08 63.78
CA LYS A 563 24.69 52.60 62.63
C LYS A 563 25.25 52.18 61.26
N GLU A 564 26.53 51.80 61.15
CA GLU A 564 27.13 51.32 59.89
C GLU A 564 26.61 49.92 59.46
N HIS A 565 25.94 49.21 60.37
CA HIS A 565 25.32 47.89 60.15
C HIS A 565 23.82 47.98 59.79
N GLU A 566 23.26 49.19 59.71
CA GLU A 566 21.94 49.40 59.09
C GLU A 566 22.06 49.23 57.57
N GLY A 567 21.07 48.60 56.93
CA GLY A 567 21.06 48.43 55.48
C GLY A 567 20.27 47.22 55.00
N GLN A 568 20.38 46.95 53.69
CA GLN A 568 19.80 45.77 53.05
C GLN A 568 20.85 44.67 52.90
N TYR A 569 20.47 43.45 53.26
CA TYR A 569 21.29 42.25 53.28
C TYR A 569 20.67 41.14 52.44
N TYR A 570 21.48 40.37 51.75
CA TYR A 570 21.09 39.12 51.08
C TYR A 570 22.25 38.12 51.10
N CYS A 571 21.97 36.84 50.82
CA CYS A 571 23.01 35.84 50.64
C CYS A 571 22.82 35.05 49.33
N THR A 572 23.90 34.45 48.85
CA THR A 572 23.85 33.39 47.84
C THR A 572 24.54 32.14 48.36
N ALA A 573 24.10 30.98 47.90
CA ALA A 573 24.74 29.70 48.19
C ALA A 573 25.02 28.92 46.89
N SER A 574 26.13 28.19 46.87
CA SER A 574 26.59 27.45 45.69
C SER A 574 27.38 26.20 46.07
N ASN A 575 27.08 25.06 45.47
CA ASN A 575 27.88 23.84 45.57
C ASN A 575 28.37 23.35 44.18
N ARG A 576 29.11 22.24 44.16
CA ARG A 576 29.70 21.66 42.94
C ARG A 576 28.72 21.12 41.89
N ALA A 577 27.43 21.00 42.23
CA ALA A 577 26.36 20.59 41.30
C ALA A 577 25.69 21.78 40.59
N ASN A 578 25.85 23.02 41.05
CA ASN A 578 25.30 24.23 40.41
C ASN A 578 26.04 24.65 39.12
N ARG A 579 26.43 23.70 38.25
CA ARG A 579 27.33 23.95 37.09
C ARG A 579 26.79 24.88 35.98
N LEU A 580 25.48 25.15 35.95
CA LEU A 580 24.82 25.90 34.85
C LEU A 580 23.77 26.94 35.30
N LYS A 581 23.60 27.18 36.60
CA LYS A 581 22.69 28.22 37.13
C LYS A 581 23.49 29.28 37.86
N SER A 582 23.05 30.55 37.77
CA SER A 582 23.47 31.59 38.71
C SER A 582 23.25 31.08 40.14
N SER A 583 24.17 31.37 41.06
CA SER A 583 24.03 30.96 42.46
C SER A 583 22.72 31.52 43.03
N PRO A 584 21.76 30.69 43.44
CA PRO A 584 20.45 31.18 43.87
C PRO A 584 20.61 32.19 45.02
N GLN A 585 19.80 33.25 44.96
CA GLN A 585 19.86 34.39 45.86
C GLN A 585 18.69 34.36 46.84
N SER A 586 18.95 34.73 48.08
CA SER A 586 17.90 34.90 49.07
C SER A 586 16.99 36.09 48.81
N ASN A 587 15.86 36.09 49.52
CA ASN A 587 15.14 37.30 49.89
C ASN A 587 16.10 38.37 50.47
N VAL A 588 15.76 39.64 50.25
CA VAL A 588 16.48 40.77 50.85
C VAL A 588 15.89 41.06 52.23
N LEU A 589 16.75 41.17 53.24
CA LEU A 589 16.41 41.53 54.61
C LEU A 589 16.88 42.96 54.90
N THR A 590 16.00 43.82 55.42
CA THR A 590 16.39 45.15 55.92
C THR A 590 16.62 45.11 57.42
N VAL A 591 17.83 45.45 57.86
CA VAL A 591 18.18 45.59 59.30
C VAL A 591 18.24 47.07 59.65
N ARG A 592 17.62 47.46 60.77
CA ARG A 592 17.59 48.86 61.28
C ARG A 592 18.25 48.93 62.64
N VAL A 593 19.07 49.95 62.87
CA VAL A 593 19.80 50.17 64.14
C VAL A 593 19.35 51.47 64.79
N PHE A 594 18.76 51.36 65.98
CA PHE A 594 18.16 52.49 66.70
C PHE A 594 18.79 52.72 68.09
N LEU A 595 18.80 53.98 68.53
CA LEU A 595 19.28 54.34 69.87
C LEU A 595 18.20 54.05 70.92
N ALA A 596 18.56 53.32 71.97
CA ALA A 596 17.68 52.96 73.07
C ALA A 596 17.04 54.19 73.73
N ALA A 597 15.75 54.06 74.11
CA ALA A 597 14.92 55.19 74.52
C ALA A 597 15.46 55.96 75.74
N TRP A 598 16.11 55.26 76.68
CA TRP A 598 16.68 55.87 77.88
C TRP A 598 17.82 56.86 77.57
N ILE A 599 18.60 56.64 76.51
CA ILE A 599 19.67 57.57 76.08
C ILE A 599 19.06 58.90 75.61
N LYS A 600 17.94 58.84 74.88
CA LYS A 600 17.20 60.04 74.45
C LYS A 600 16.67 60.82 75.66
N GLY A 601 16.17 60.13 76.67
CA GLY A 601 15.72 60.73 77.94
C GLY A 601 16.87 61.36 78.76
N LEU A 602 18.03 60.69 78.81
CA LEU A 602 19.18 61.15 79.61
C LEU A 602 19.74 62.49 79.08
N ILE A 603 19.77 62.67 77.75
CA ILE A 603 20.13 63.95 77.12
C ILE A 603 19.18 65.08 77.57
N ALA A 604 17.86 64.84 77.57
CA ALA A 604 16.88 65.82 78.02
C ALA A 604 17.03 66.17 79.51
N VAL A 605 17.27 65.18 80.37
CA VAL A 605 17.50 65.40 81.82
C VAL A 605 18.75 66.24 82.08
N VAL A 606 19.85 66.00 81.35
CA VAL A 606 21.08 66.80 81.50
C VAL A 606 20.86 68.26 81.09
N VAL A 607 20.17 68.51 79.98
CA VAL A 607 19.84 69.89 79.54
C VAL A 607 19.00 70.62 80.59
N ILE A 608 17.98 69.97 81.16
CA ILE A 608 17.14 70.54 82.23
C ILE A 608 17.97 70.80 83.50
N GLY A 609 18.85 69.87 83.89
CA GLY A 609 19.69 69.98 85.08
C GLY A 609 20.66 71.17 85.04
N VAL A 610 21.28 71.44 83.88
CA VAL A 610 22.19 72.59 83.71
C VAL A 610 21.46 73.92 83.92
N ILE A 611 20.24 74.06 83.38
CA ILE A 611 19.42 75.29 83.53
C ILE A 611 19.12 75.57 85.02
N ILE A 612 18.77 74.53 85.79
CA ILE A 612 18.48 74.64 87.22
C ILE A 612 19.74 75.04 88.01
N GLY A 613 20.90 74.48 87.67
CA GLY A 613 22.17 74.78 88.34
C GLY A 613 22.58 76.26 88.27
N VAL A 614 22.40 76.90 87.12
CA VAL A 614 22.71 78.32 86.91
C VAL A 614 21.86 79.23 87.81
N LEU A 615 20.56 78.95 87.93
CA LEU A 615 19.62 79.72 88.75
C LEU A 615 19.99 79.69 90.25
N ILE A 616 20.41 78.53 90.76
CA ILE A 616 20.81 78.35 92.17
C ILE A 616 22.10 79.12 92.48
N LEU A 617 23.06 79.17 91.54
CA LEU A 617 24.31 79.90 91.73
C LEU A 617 24.10 81.41 91.84
N GLY A 618 23.23 81.98 90.99
CA GLY A 618 22.86 83.39 91.04
C GLY A 618 22.26 83.81 92.39
N ALA A 619 21.37 82.98 92.94
CA ALA A 619 20.73 83.24 94.24
C ALA A 619 21.73 83.28 95.42
N ARG A 620 22.73 82.37 95.45
CA ARG A 620 23.73 82.33 96.53
C ARG A 620 24.62 83.57 96.56
N CYS A 621 25.02 84.11 95.41
CA CYS A 621 25.86 85.30 95.33
C CYS A 621 25.17 86.57 95.85
N TYR A 622 23.84 86.64 95.79
CA TYR A 622 23.07 87.79 96.27
C TYR A 622 23.02 87.89 97.80
N ILE A 623 22.82 86.75 98.49
CA ILE A 623 22.59 86.74 99.96
C ILE A 623 23.88 87.03 100.75
N LEU A 624 25.05 86.58 100.28
CA LEU A 624 26.32 86.73 101.00
C LEU A 624 26.78 88.19 101.19
N LYS A 625 26.32 89.14 100.35
CA LYS A 625 26.70 90.56 100.45
C LYS A 625 26.03 91.36 101.58
N LYS A 626 25.07 90.79 102.33
CA LYS A 626 24.20 91.55 103.25
C LYS A 626 24.48 91.37 104.75
N ALA A 627 25.51 90.59 105.14
CA ALA A 627 25.61 90.04 106.49
C ALA A 627 26.53 90.73 107.52
N LYS A 628 27.47 91.61 107.11
CA LYS A 628 28.37 92.33 108.05
C LYS A 628 28.74 93.75 107.55
N ALA A 629 28.27 94.79 108.23
CA ALA A 629 28.71 96.18 108.03
C ALA A 629 28.36 97.08 109.23
N LYS A 630 29.19 98.12 109.46
CA LYS A 630 29.10 99.19 110.49
C LYS A 630 29.47 98.73 111.94
N GLN A 631 30.10 99.56 112.79
CA GLN A 631 30.39 101.00 112.66
C GLN A 631 31.61 101.47 113.50
N THR A 632 32.46 102.33 112.92
CA THR A 632 33.39 103.30 113.57
C THR A 632 33.74 104.43 112.56
N PRO A 633 34.29 105.60 112.98
CA PRO A 633 34.06 106.88 112.26
C PRO A 633 35.28 107.56 111.60
N VAL A 634 35.02 108.47 110.62
CA VAL A 634 35.57 109.85 110.40
C VAL A 634 37.12 110.04 110.27
N GLU A 635 37.74 110.82 109.36
CA GLU A 635 37.31 111.92 108.45
C GLU A 635 38.07 111.93 107.08
N MET A 636 38.11 113.08 106.35
CA MET A 636 38.60 113.22 104.96
C MET A 636 40.08 113.61 104.79
N SER A 637 40.72 113.21 103.66
CA SER A 637 41.16 114.13 102.56
C SER A 637 42.14 113.47 101.53
N ARG A 638 42.69 114.25 100.58
CA ARG A 638 43.37 113.88 99.29
C ARG A 638 44.65 114.76 99.14
N PRO A 639 45.54 114.64 98.11
CA PRO A 639 45.87 113.56 97.15
C PRO A 639 47.41 113.32 96.91
N ALA A 640 47.74 112.43 95.93
CA ALA A 640 48.73 112.62 94.83
C ALA A 640 50.14 111.93 94.82
N VAL A 641 50.28 110.92 93.91
CA VAL A 641 51.46 110.43 93.10
C VAL A 641 52.82 110.08 93.78
N PRO A 642 53.75 109.33 93.13
CA PRO A 642 53.75 108.66 91.80
C PRO A 642 53.73 107.10 91.95
N LEU A 643 54.38 106.15 91.21
CA LEU A 643 55.41 106.12 90.14
C LEU A 643 55.27 104.85 89.24
N LEU A 644 56.33 104.43 88.55
CA LEU A 644 56.46 103.37 87.50
C LEU A 644 57.40 102.22 87.99
N ASN A 645 57.63 101.07 87.34
CA ASN A 645 57.27 100.47 86.02
C ASN A 645 57.23 98.91 86.17
N SER A 646 56.98 98.01 85.20
CA SER A 646 56.67 98.04 83.74
C SER A 646 55.63 96.91 83.42
N THR A 647 55.10 96.57 82.21
CA THR A 647 55.46 96.64 80.76
C THR A 647 56.62 95.72 80.30
N ASN A 648 56.62 95.03 79.14
CA ASN A 648 55.78 95.02 77.91
C ASN A 648 55.35 93.57 77.55
N GLU A 649 54.42 93.22 76.66
CA GLU A 649 53.19 93.73 75.96
C GLU A 649 52.65 92.51 75.13
N LYS A 650 51.49 92.40 74.46
CA LYS A 650 50.25 93.15 74.13
C LYS A 650 49.17 92.06 73.84
N MET A 651 47.87 92.24 73.53
CA MET A 651 46.95 93.36 73.20
C MET A 651 45.64 93.19 74.03
N LEU A 652 44.72 94.17 74.17
CA LEU A 652 43.56 94.50 73.32
C LEU A 652 42.75 93.31 72.75
N SER A 653 41.40 93.30 72.70
CA SER A 653 40.29 94.02 73.42
C SER A 653 38.96 93.46 72.83
N ASP A 654 37.85 93.24 73.55
CA ASP A 654 36.93 94.19 74.22
C ASP A 654 36.04 95.02 73.23
N PRO A 655 34.87 95.60 73.61
CA PRO A 655 33.58 95.09 73.12
C PRO A 655 32.56 96.19 72.71
N ASN A 656 31.26 95.87 72.83
CA ASN A 656 30.05 96.73 72.88
C ASN A 656 29.16 96.91 71.63
N THR A 657 27.97 96.30 71.70
CA THR A 657 26.66 96.98 71.64
C THR A 657 26.17 97.65 70.33
N GLU A 658 25.59 96.80 69.46
CA GLU A 658 24.18 96.90 69.00
C GLU A 658 23.78 97.87 67.86
N VAL A 659 22.54 97.68 67.35
CA VAL A 659 21.77 98.52 66.39
C VAL A 659 21.92 98.28 64.85
N ASN A 660 21.20 97.25 64.35
CA ASN A 660 20.07 97.35 63.37
C ASN A 660 20.29 97.72 61.84
N ARG A 661 19.86 96.80 60.94
CA ARG A 661 19.41 96.97 59.51
C ARG A 661 20.49 97.29 58.42
N HIS A 662 20.28 97.08 57.11
CA HIS A 662 19.13 96.59 56.28
C HIS A 662 19.60 96.03 54.89
N TYR A 663 18.85 95.05 54.30
CA TYR A 663 18.83 94.61 52.87
C TYR A 663 20.16 94.13 52.20
N GLY A 664 20.16 93.29 51.14
CA GLY A 664 19.09 92.45 50.57
C GLY A 664 19.32 91.94 49.12
N TYR A 665 18.74 90.76 48.81
CA TYR A 665 18.27 90.27 47.49
C TYR A 665 19.23 89.57 46.47
N ASN A 666 18.57 88.89 45.50
CA ASN A 666 19.03 88.06 44.36
C ASN A 666 19.62 86.66 44.64
N GLU A 667 19.62 85.72 43.67
CA GLU A 667 18.53 85.07 42.90
C GLU A 667 19.12 84.05 41.89
N ASP A 668 18.66 82.80 41.98
CA ASP A 668 18.28 81.87 40.88
C ASP A 668 19.23 81.51 39.69
N VAL A 669 18.69 80.68 38.78
CA VAL A 669 19.20 80.17 37.47
C VAL A 669 20.20 78.99 37.54
N GLY A 670 19.99 77.86 36.85
CA GLY A 670 18.78 77.43 36.12
C GLY A 670 18.95 76.20 35.19
N ASN A 671 17.82 75.58 34.84
CA ASN A 671 17.45 74.81 33.62
C ASN A 671 18.45 73.84 32.92
N HIS A 672 18.03 72.59 32.73
CA HIS A 672 17.81 71.87 31.44
C HIS A 672 17.34 70.42 31.76
N ALA A 673 16.24 69.79 31.30
CA ALA A 673 15.26 69.94 30.21
C ALA A 673 15.46 68.99 28.99
N MET A 674 14.37 68.32 28.56
CA MET A 674 14.18 67.44 27.37
C MET A 674 14.84 66.02 27.45
N LYS A 675 14.14 64.86 27.47
CA LYS A 675 13.15 64.19 26.55
C LYS A 675 13.78 63.52 25.30
N PRO A 676 13.14 62.52 24.63
CA PRO A 676 12.19 61.46 25.07
C PRO A 676 12.33 60.10 24.29
N ILE A 677 11.26 59.27 24.23
CA ILE A 677 10.90 58.31 23.13
C ILE A 677 11.78 57.02 23.02
N ASN A 678 11.31 55.79 22.75
CA ASN A 678 9.99 55.13 22.56
C ASN A 678 10.18 53.58 22.62
N GLU A 679 9.19 52.66 22.59
CA GLU A 679 7.73 52.69 22.72
C GLU A 679 7.21 51.32 23.21
N ASN A 680 6.00 51.32 23.77
CA ASN A 680 5.10 50.21 24.15
C ASN A 680 5.25 48.84 23.43
N LYS A 681 5.06 47.75 24.21
CA LYS A 681 3.83 46.93 24.10
C LYS A 681 3.61 45.95 25.27
N GLU A 682 2.61 46.30 26.09
CA GLU A 682 1.75 45.39 26.85
C GLU A 682 0.69 44.74 25.91
N PRO A 683 -0.16 43.75 26.29
CA PRO A 683 -0.85 43.63 27.60
C PRO A 683 -0.97 42.24 28.28
N LEU A 684 -1.24 42.29 29.61
CA LEU A 684 -2.19 41.51 30.46
C LEU A 684 -2.65 40.10 30.00
N THR A 685 -2.77 39.06 30.84
CA THR A 685 -3.44 38.94 32.19
C THR A 685 -2.74 37.90 33.10
N LEU A 686 -2.74 37.98 34.44
CA LEU A 686 -3.76 37.49 35.43
C LEU A 686 -4.30 36.05 35.16
N ASP A 687 -4.51 35.14 36.13
CA ASP A 687 -4.18 35.05 37.58
C ASP A 687 -4.49 33.60 38.11
N VAL A 688 -4.47 33.38 39.45
CA VAL A 688 -5.00 32.20 40.22
C VAL A 688 -4.09 30.94 40.19
N GLU A 689 -3.62 30.29 41.27
CA GLU A 689 -3.97 30.08 42.70
C GLU A 689 -4.55 28.66 43.01
N TYR A 690 -4.26 28.14 44.21
CA TYR A 690 -4.42 26.72 44.61
C TYR A 690 -5.64 26.47 45.51
N THR A 691 -6.18 25.24 45.50
CA THR A 691 -6.87 24.63 46.67
C THR A 691 -6.81 23.10 46.63
N GLU A 692 -6.46 22.47 47.76
CA GLU A 692 -6.63 21.02 48.02
C GLU A 692 -6.78 20.80 49.53
N VAL A 693 -7.81 20.04 49.97
CA VAL A 693 -8.04 19.63 51.39
C VAL A 693 -8.78 18.29 51.42
N GLU A 694 -8.23 17.34 52.18
CA GLU A 694 -8.75 16.20 52.99
C GLU A 694 -10.24 15.71 52.86
N VAL A 695 -10.67 14.51 53.31
CA VAL A 695 -10.31 13.75 54.54
C VAL A 695 -10.65 12.23 54.45
N THR A 696 -10.04 11.45 55.37
CA THR A 696 -10.52 10.19 56.03
C THR A 696 -10.17 8.80 55.46
N SER A 697 -9.87 7.88 56.39
CA SER A 697 -9.80 6.41 56.27
C SER A 697 -10.97 5.75 57.05
N PRO A 698 -11.18 4.40 57.11
CA PRO A 698 -10.26 3.45 57.77
C PRO A 698 -10.15 2.03 57.14
N GLU A 699 -9.27 1.20 57.73
CA GLU A 699 -9.13 -0.27 57.57
C GLU A 699 -10.15 -1.02 58.50
N PRO A 700 -10.10 -2.36 58.87
CA PRO A 700 -9.07 -3.41 58.65
C PRO A 700 -9.54 -4.91 58.51
N TYR A 701 -8.54 -5.82 58.49
CA TYR A 701 -8.51 -7.24 58.95
C TYR A 701 -8.76 -8.48 58.03
N GLN A 702 -7.69 -9.30 57.93
CA GLN A 702 -7.57 -10.79 58.05
C GLN A 702 -8.37 -11.80 57.18
N GLY A 703 -7.64 -12.81 56.67
CA GLY A 703 -8.15 -14.10 56.15
C GLY A 703 -7.01 -15.04 55.71
N LEU A 704 -7.16 -16.36 55.85
CA LEU A 704 -6.13 -17.39 55.56
C LEU A 704 -6.77 -18.70 55.05
N GLU A 705 -6.10 -19.41 54.13
CA GLU A 705 -6.42 -20.78 53.63
C GLU A 705 -7.78 -20.95 52.88
N THR A 706 -8.05 -22.00 52.07
CA THR A 706 -7.30 -23.20 51.65
C THR A 706 -7.62 -23.60 50.18
N LYS A 707 -6.77 -24.46 49.58
CA LYS A 707 -7.01 -25.48 48.52
C LYS A 707 -8.13 -25.29 47.46
N GLY A 708 -7.72 -25.38 46.19
CA GLY A 708 -8.57 -25.83 45.08
C GLY A 708 -7.73 -26.33 43.89
N THR A 709 -7.77 -27.63 43.60
CA THR A 709 -7.07 -28.26 42.47
C THR A 709 -8.06 -28.80 41.46
N GLU A 710 -7.94 -28.43 40.18
CA GLU A 710 -8.50 -29.26 39.11
C GLU A 710 -7.71 -29.10 37.79
N THR A 711 -7.38 -30.24 37.18
CA THR A 711 -6.67 -30.34 35.90
C THR A 711 -7.49 -31.23 34.97
N VAL A 712 -7.80 -30.78 33.76
CA VAL A 712 -8.55 -31.59 32.78
C VAL A 712 -7.81 -31.66 31.46
N TYR A 713 -7.38 -32.88 31.11
CA TYR A 713 -7.03 -33.30 29.75
C TYR A 713 -8.25 -33.94 29.08
N SER A 714 -8.28 -33.98 27.75
CA SER A 714 -9.01 -35.02 27.00
C SER A 714 -8.31 -35.36 25.68
N GLU A 715 -8.10 -36.66 25.43
CA GLU A 715 -7.43 -37.19 24.24
C GLU A 715 -8.43 -37.64 23.15
N ILE A 716 -7.90 -37.87 21.94
CA ILE A 716 -8.61 -38.43 20.77
C ILE A 716 -8.44 -39.96 20.72
N ARG A 717 -9.49 -40.74 20.39
CA ARG A 717 -9.37 -42.10 19.84
C ARG A 717 -10.55 -42.52 18.94
N LYS A 718 -10.44 -43.67 18.27
CA LYS A 718 -11.09 -44.00 16.99
C LYS A 718 -12.29 -44.97 17.05
N ALA A 719 -13.05 -44.97 15.95
CA ALA A 719 -14.32 -45.66 15.69
C ALA A 719 -14.22 -47.15 15.26
N ASN A 720 -15.38 -47.84 15.26
CA ASN A 720 -15.88 -48.82 14.26
C ASN A 720 -17.23 -49.46 14.73
N PRO A 721 -18.01 -50.21 13.90
CA PRO A 721 -18.40 -49.96 12.49
C PRO A 721 -19.90 -50.31 12.18
N ALA A 722 -20.33 -50.15 10.91
CA ALA A 722 -21.60 -50.64 10.28
C ALA A 722 -22.93 -50.06 10.81
N ASP A 723 -23.87 -49.55 10.00
CA ASP A 723 -24.51 -50.23 8.86
C ASP A 723 -24.84 -49.30 7.64
N MET A 724 -25.86 -49.61 6.83
CA MET A 724 -25.87 -49.37 5.37
C MET A 724 -26.90 -48.32 4.81
N GLU A 725 -26.62 -47.87 3.56
CA GLU A 725 -27.53 -47.34 2.51
C GLU A 725 -28.00 -45.85 2.43
N LEU A 726 -27.90 -45.33 1.20
CA LEU A 726 -28.76 -44.36 0.46
C LEU A 726 -28.94 -42.87 0.88
N GLY A 727 -28.58 -41.94 -0.04
CA GLY A 727 -29.38 -40.70 -0.23
C GLY A 727 -28.69 -39.36 -0.60
N ARG A 728 -28.55 -39.08 -1.92
CA ARG A 728 -28.55 -37.75 -2.60
C ARG A 728 -27.64 -36.59 -2.11
N LEU A 729 -26.76 -36.15 -3.03
CA LEU A 729 -26.20 -34.79 -3.08
C LEU A 729 -27.25 -33.73 -3.52
N PRO A 730 -27.06 -32.47 -3.12
CA PRO A 730 -27.28 -31.32 -4.01
C PRO A 730 -25.98 -30.52 -4.22
N ALA A 731 -25.80 -29.97 -5.43
CA ALA A 731 -24.68 -29.09 -5.75
C ALA A 731 -25.00 -27.62 -5.42
N VAL A 732 -24.00 -26.84 -5.02
CA VAL A 732 -24.10 -25.37 -4.89
C VAL A 732 -23.15 -24.72 -5.88
N SER A 733 -23.69 -23.83 -6.73
CA SER A 733 -22.93 -23.12 -7.76
C SER A 733 -22.38 -21.80 -7.24
N PHE A 734 -21.07 -21.58 -7.40
CA PHE A 734 -20.47 -20.26 -7.22
C PHE A 734 -20.50 -19.48 -8.54
N PHE A 735 -21.39 -18.49 -8.64
CA PHE A 735 -21.43 -17.54 -9.75
C PHE A 735 -20.67 -16.26 -9.39
N VAL A 736 -19.58 -15.98 -10.10
CA VAL A 736 -18.86 -14.70 -10.00
C VAL A 736 -19.53 -13.67 -10.93
N LYS A 737 -19.83 -12.49 -10.40
CA LYS A 737 -20.17 -11.30 -11.19
C LYS A 737 -19.44 -10.06 -10.65
N LEU A 738 -18.38 -9.69 -11.35
CA LEU A 738 -17.75 -8.37 -11.32
C LEU A 738 -18.16 -7.62 -12.58
N PHE A 739 -18.63 -6.38 -12.46
CA PHE A 739 -18.43 -5.26 -13.40
C PHE A 739 -19.36 -4.08 -13.05
N TYR A 740 -18.78 -2.90 -12.78
CA TYR A 740 -18.93 -1.69 -13.61
C TYR A 740 -17.98 -0.57 -13.08
N PRO A 741 -17.85 0.62 -13.71
CA PRO A 741 -16.56 1.32 -13.78
C PRO A 741 -16.60 2.73 -13.18
N ILE A 742 -15.55 3.52 -13.39
CA ILE A 742 -15.63 4.95 -13.73
C ILE A 742 -14.32 5.38 -14.43
N LEU A 743 -14.40 6.35 -15.33
CA LEU A 743 -13.24 6.91 -16.03
C LEU A 743 -12.73 8.19 -15.34
N GLY A 744 -11.42 8.39 -15.41
CA GLY A 744 -10.88 9.64 -15.98
C GLY A 744 -10.57 10.80 -15.05
N LYS A 745 -9.28 10.93 -14.72
CA LYS A 745 -8.47 12.04 -15.22
C LYS A 745 -7.00 11.64 -15.34
#